data_AF-A0A7S0D1H6-F1
#
_entry.id   AF-A0A7S0D1H6-F1
#
_cell.length_a   1.000
_cell.length_b   1.000
_cell.length_c   1.000
_cell.angle_alpha   90.00
_cell.angle_beta   90.00
_cell.angle_gamma   90.00
#
_symmetry.space_group_name_H-M   'P 1'
#
loop_
_entity.id
_entity.type
_entity.pdbx_description
1 polymer ?
#
loop_
_entity_poly.entity_id
_entity_poly.type
_entity_poly.pdbx_seq_one_letter_code
_entity_poly.pdbx_strand_id
1 'polypeptide(L)'
;MADNWLHPPVPLVALVGMSEIHTAIIGNMPKIKRLRLISHQLYDELPKPKQKTEIKDWDAHVPSGILKSNWVEKHMTQLPAVVCLLHEWDENKDWHSQTVSVASAVNNFRARNSLRNFEVIILIVRHRNAVEDERELEEKHRQMCKDAGIPSRNFMLLTTTDLKASLKRLEECLHAAATRKYREMYKRVKKLKDRVPRGIKRVQVRYHFKMGFYAELYSDQYLALSHYSSAYNYLGQIRIDRGSEDVIELKVVAQVIVFKIIYLLLHMNKVVDALTQFRHHINFYRHHRGLPSLLFHHHAWMSRQYRTFGEFWEEAPSAQRQSSKTQNSGYFYQAAAEHAIIRKNSALTALEATGMGKLRPSTSMPKTEYLGQLLTLAERTYGAHASAGSGTGHLHHHVVVQRVLALEAKQDHSEGVLVLLTRAYENFKRQRCSRMILHVASHMAKEYLSSGNPNMANKFFDRIARTYRKEKWNVVLRDILTKALQCARALNRSSNAASYTLELLSAQMSSSPSERKRLGKDLLEAGAINQPPPPEANMLVRPLLNSKGSGIAVAGLDLEALPETAVFIVPAESDIFICKGGFPNRPDQDEKEACVTVTDSKAIVKLQITSKFPVEVAFAKIVVVFEGGVLPLSILPQSP
;
A
#
# COMPACT_ATOMS: atom_id res chain seq x y z
N MET A 1 -3.31 -2.05 2.14
CA MET A 1 -4.38 -2.76 1.41
C MET A 1 -3.89 -2.98 -0.01
N ALA A 2 -3.74 -4.24 -0.42
CA ALA A 2 -3.14 -4.64 -1.68
C ALA A 2 -3.87 -4.02 -2.90
N ASP A 3 -3.13 -3.44 -3.82
CA ASP A 3 -3.63 -2.74 -5.01
C ASP A 3 -4.44 -3.64 -5.95
N ASN A 4 -4.34 -4.96 -5.78
CA ASN A 4 -5.08 -6.01 -6.51
C ASN A 4 -6.60 -5.84 -6.53
N TRP A 5 -7.20 -5.12 -5.57
CA TRP A 5 -8.66 -4.92 -5.52
C TRP A 5 -9.16 -3.85 -6.51
N LEU A 6 -8.29 -2.90 -6.88
CA LEU A 6 -8.67 -1.76 -7.73
C LEU A 6 -8.41 -2.07 -9.20
N HIS A 7 -7.37 -2.85 -9.50
CA HIS A 7 -7.06 -3.22 -10.88
C HIS A 7 -8.18 -4.04 -11.54
N PRO A 8 -8.36 -3.90 -12.85
CA PRO A 8 -9.32 -4.69 -13.62
C PRO A 8 -9.01 -6.17 -13.45
N PRO A 9 -10.01 -7.01 -13.15
CA PRO A 9 -9.78 -8.42 -12.98
C PRO A 9 -9.38 -9.03 -14.32
N VAL A 10 -8.33 -9.86 -14.29
CA VAL A 10 -7.83 -10.57 -15.47
C VAL A 10 -8.19 -12.06 -15.34
N PRO A 11 -8.81 -12.66 -16.37
CA PRO A 11 -9.03 -14.10 -16.44
C PRO A 11 -7.77 -14.91 -16.16
N LEU A 12 -7.86 -15.86 -15.22
CA LEU A 12 -6.76 -16.73 -14.81
C LEU A 12 -6.89 -18.10 -15.48
N VAL A 13 -5.81 -18.54 -16.12
CA VAL A 13 -5.69 -19.81 -16.81
C VAL A 13 -4.46 -20.55 -16.30
N ALA A 14 -4.59 -21.84 -15.99
CA ALA A 14 -3.46 -22.67 -15.60
C ALA A 14 -2.99 -23.54 -16.78
N LEU A 15 -1.69 -23.55 -17.03
CA LEU A 15 -1.03 -24.51 -17.90
C LEU A 15 -0.56 -25.68 -17.04
N VAL A 16 -0.86 -26.89 -17.48
CA VAL A 16 -0.64 -28.12 -16.72
C VAL A 16 -0.08 -29.20 -17.64
N GLY A 17 1.09 -29.74 -17.28
CA GLY A 17 1.81 -30.75 -18.09
C GLY A 17 2.84 -30.10 -19.01
N MET A 18 3.91 -30.82 -19.37
CA MET A 18 5.05 -30.27 -20.15
C MET A 18 5.56 -28.94 -19.58
N SER A 19 6.00 -28.95 -18.32
CA SER A 19 6.41 -27.71 -17.63
C SER A 19 7.58 -27.00 -18.31
N GLU A 20 8.37 -27.70 -19.12
CA GLU A 20 9.51 -27.14 -19.85
C GLU A 20 9.08 -26.06 -20.85
N ILE A 21 7.88 -26.19 -21.44
CA ILE A 21 7.41 -25.29 -22.50
C ILE A 21 6.54 -24.15 -21.98
N HIS A 22 6.14 -24.16 -20.71
CA HIS A 22 5.29 -23.13 -20.11
C HIS A 22 5.91 -21.73 -20.24
N THR A 23 7.20 -21.59 -19.94
CA THR A 23 7.91 -20.30 -20.04
C THR A 23 7.93 -19.79 -21.47
N ALA A 24 8.12 -20.68 -22.45
CA ALA A 24 8.09 -20.33 -23.86
C ALA A 24 6.70 -19.87 -24.32
N ILE A 25 5.63 -20.56 -23.91
CA ILE A 25 4.25 -20.18 -24.23
C ILE A 25 3.91 -18.83 -23.61
N ILE A 26 4.21 -18.63 -22.32
CA ILE A 26 3.91 -17.39 -21.59
C ILE A 26 4.71 -16.21 -22.15
N GLY A 27 5.98 -16.43 -22.51
CA GLY A 27 6.85 -15.41 -23.09
C GLY A 27 6.43 -14.97 -24.49
N ASN A 28 6.01 -15.91 -25.34
CA ASN A 28 5.68 -15.66 -26.74
C ASN A 28 4.19 -15.41 -27.00
N MET A 29 3.31 -15.48 -25.99
CA MET A 29 1.89 -15.20 -26.14
C MET A 29 1.68 -13.76 -26.65
N PRO A 30 0.83 -13.54 -27.69
CA PRO A 30 0.65 -12.22 -28.28
C PRO A 30 0.08 -11.14 -27.33
N LYS A 31 -0.51 -11.52 -26.19
CA LYS A 31 -1.09 -10.62 -25.17
C LYS A 31 -2.16 -9.69 -25.73
N ILE A 32 -2.85 -10.09 -26.81
CA ILE A 32 -3.95 -9.35 -27.41
C ILE A 32 -5.15 -9.33 -26.46
N LYS A 33 -5.37 -10.44 -25.74
CA LYS A 33 -6.37 -10.55 -24.69
C LYS A 33 -5.68 -10.39 -23.35
N ARG A 34 -6.30 -9.64 -22.42
CA ARG A 34 -5.85 -9.62 -21.03
C ARG A 34 -6.13 -11.00 -20.43
N LEU A 35 -5.13 -11.86 -20.44
CA LEU A 35 -5.13 -13.20 -19.83
C LEU A 35 -3.92 -13.33 -18.92
N ARG A 36 -4.12 -13.96 -17.77
CA ARG A 36 -3.03 -14.33 -16.86
C ARG A 36 -2.85 -15.84 -16.93
N LEU A 37 -1.68 -16.27 -17.40
CA LEU A 37 -1.27 -17.66 -17.41
C LEU A 37 -0.43 -17.95 -16.16
N ILE A 38 -0.73 -19.06 -15.49
CA ILE A 38 0.11 -19.61 -14.42
C ILE A 38 0.61 -20.98 -14.84
N SER A 39 1.90 -21.21 -14.62
CA SER A 39 2.48 -22.55 -14.69
C SER A 39 2.06 -23.29 -13.43
N HIS A 40 1.48 -24.46 -13.61
CA HIS A 40 1.09 -25.32 -12.52
C HIS A 40 1.56 -26.73 -12.86
N GLN A 41 2.18 -27.43 -11.92
CA GLN A 41 2.52 -28.82 -12.18
C GLN A 41 1.24 -29.64 -12.24
N LEU A 42 1.27 -30.78 -12.95
CA LEU A 42 0.15 -31.74 -13.01
C LEU A 42 -0.32 -32.21 -11.62
N TYR A 43 0.51 -31.98 -10.60
CA TYR A 43 0.40 -32.52 -9.25
C TYR A 43 0.30 -31.49 -8.13
N ASP A 44 0.42 -30.17 -8.37
CA ASP A 44 0.30 -29.22 -7.24
C ASP A 44 -1.14 -29.21 -6.69
N GLU A 45 -1.31 -29.09 -5.37
CA GLU A 45 -2.65 -29.05 -4.77
C GLU A 45 -3.29 -27.67 -4.96
N LEU A 46 -4.26 -27.56 -5.86
CA LEU A 46 -5.15 -26.39 -5.90
C LEU A 46 -5.95 -26.28 -4.59
N PRO A 47 -6.22 -25.07 -4.07
CA PRO A 47 -6.89 -24.91 -2.77
C PRO A 47 -8.23 -25.66 -2.72
N LYS A 48 -8.33 -26.65 -1.81
CA LYS A 48 -9.52 -27.50 -1.66
C LYS A 48 -10.78 -26.65 -1.33
N PRO A 49 -11.97 -26.99 -1.85
CA PRO A 49 -13.23 -26.36 -1.45
C PRO A 49 -13.44 -26.50 0.05
N LYS A 50 -13.65 -25.37 0.74
CA LYS A 50 -14.38 -25.42 2.00
C LYS A 50 -15.84 -25.73 1.66
N GLN A 51 -16.38 -26.83 2.20
CA GLN A 51 -17.82 -27.07 2.16
C GLN A 51 -18.51 -25.84 2.75
N LYS A 52 -19.41 -25.23 1.97
CA LYS A 52 -20.25 -24.14 2.48
C LYS A 52 -21.56 -24.76 2.90
N THR A 53 -21.85 -24.70 4.19
CA THR A 53 -23.19 -24.98 4.70
C THR A 53 -24.15 -24.00 4.04
N GLU A 54 -25.14 -24.51 3.32
CA GLU A 54 -26.22 -23.66 2.82
C GLU A 54 -26.97 -23.07 4.00
N ILE A 55 -27.20 -21.75 3.97
CA ILE A 55 -28.00 -21.07 4.97
C ILE A 55 -29.45 -21.46 4.68
N LYS A 56 -30.03 -22.28 5.56
CA LYS A 56 -31.41 -22.76 5.43
C LYS A 56 -32.42 -21.70 5.88
N ASP A 57 -32.09 -20.98 6.95
CA ASP A 57 -32.92 -19.91 7.51
C ASP A 57 -32.19 -18.56 7.37
N TRP A 58 -32.78 -17.68 6.58
CA TRP A 58 -32.26 -16.33 6.36
C TRP A 58 -32.69 -15.35 7.45
N ASP A 59 -33.79 -15.60 8.15
CA ASP A 59 -34.34 -14.66 9.13
C ASP A 59 -33.49 -14.63 10.41
N ALA A 60 -32.95 -15.78 10.82
CA ALA A 60 -31.98 -15.89 11.91
C ALA A 60 -30.53 -15.50 11.52
N HIS A 61 -30.25 -15.27 10.22
CA HIS A 61 -28.87 -15.10 9.75
C HIS A 61 -28.34 -13.67 9.97
N VAL A 62 -27.39 -13.52 10.91
CA VAL A 62 -26.63 -12.28 11.10
C VAL A 62 -25.27 -12.37 10.39
N PRO A 63 -25.02 -11.61 9.29
CA PRO A 63 -23.77 -11.70 8.57
C PRO A 63 -22.62 -11.06 9.34
N SER A 64 -21.55 -11.83 9.55
CA SER A 64 -20.36 -11.45 10.31
C SER A 64 -19.49 -10.34 9.68
N GLY A 65 -19.67 -10.08 8.39
CA GLY A 65 -18.95 -9.06 7.62
C GLY A 65 -19.47 -8.94 6.20
N ILE A 66 -18.91 -8.04 5.40
CA ILE A 66 -19.43 -7.66 4.08
C ILE A 66 -18.73 -8.46 2.97
N LEU A 67 -17.44 -8.21 2.72
CA LEU A 67 -16.64 -8.89 1.69
C LEU A 67 -15.49 -9.67 2.32
N LYS A 68 -15.25 -10.92 1.89
CA LYS A 68 -14.12 -11.71 2.41
C LYS A 68 -12.79 -11.18 1.86
N SER A 69 -11.80 -11.00 2.74
CA SER A 69 -10.51 -10.36 2.45
C SER A 69 -9.65 -11.12 1.43
N ASN A 70 -9.80 -12.45 1.34
CA ASN A 70 -9.06 -13.29 0.41
C ASN A 70 -9.83 -13.60 -0.89
N TRP A 71 -11.05 -13.08 -1.07
CA TRP A 71 -11.90 -13.55 -2.17
C TRP A 71 -11.36 -13.14 -3.54
N VAL A 72 -10.94 -11.88 -3.73
CA VAL A 72 -10.37 -11.42 -5.01
C VAL A 72 -9.04 -12.10 -5.29
N GLU A 73 -8.12 -12.09 -4.33
CA GLU A 73 -6.81 -12.76 -4.47
C GLU A 73 -6.98 -14.22 -4.89
N LYS A 74 -7.89 -14.95 -4.24
CA LYS A 74 -8.20 -16.34 -4.58
C LYS A 74 -8.62 -16.51 -6.04
N HIS A 75 -9.48 -15.64 -6.58
CA HIS A 75 -9.99 -15.77 -7.96
C HIS A 75 -9.08 -15.11 -9.02
N MET A 76 -8.08 -14.34 -8.59
CA MET A 76 -7.10 -13.66 -9.45
C MET A 76 -5.77 -14.40 -9.55
N THR A 77 -5.43 -15.20 -8.53
CA THR A 77 -4.07 -15.79 -8.41
C THR A 77 -4.06 -17.29 -8.14
N GLN A 78 -5.09 -17.84 -7.49
CA GLN A 78 -5.05 -19.23 -7.00
C GLN A 78 -6.02 -20.16 -7.71
N LEU A 79 -7.20 -19.67 -8.10
CA LEU A 79 -8.25 -20.49 -8.73
C LEU A 79 -8.42 -20.13 -10.21
N PRO A 80 -7.81 -20.89 -11.12
CA PRO A 80 -8.00 -20.67 -12.55
C PRO A 80 -9.45 -20.99 -12.95
N ALA A 81 -9.98 -20.27 -13.93
CA ALA A 81 -11.26 -20.62 -14.54
C ALA A 81 -11.11 -21.75 -15.57
N VAL A 82 -9.96 -21.74 -16.26
CA VAL A 82 -9.62 -22.68 -17.33
C VAL A 82 -8.31 -23.38 -17.00
N VAL A 83 -8.25 -24.67 -17.24
CA VAL A 83 -7.04 -25.48 -17.14
C VAL A 83 -6.73 -26.02 -18.53
N CYS A 84 -5.55 -25.68 -19.04
CA CYS A 84 -5.02 -26.15 -20.30
C CYS A 84 -4.05 -27.30 -20.01
N LEU A 85 -4.47 -28.52 -20.36
CA LEU A 85 -3.67 -29.73 -20.24
C LEU A 85 -2.82 -29.90 -21.49
N LEU A 86 -1.51 -29.83 -21.33
CA LEU A 86 -0.54 -29.98 -22.40
C LEU A 86 -0.16 -31.44 -22.54
N HIS A 87 -0.21 -31.94 -23.77
CA HIS A 87 0.24 -33.29 -24.10
C HIS A 87 1.17 -33.25 -25.30
N GLU A 88 2.31 -33.94 -25.18
CA GLU A 88 3.23 -34.13 -26.29
C GLU A 88 2.64 -35.17 -27.23
N TRP A 89 2.68 -34.87 -28.54
CA TRP A 89 2.27 -35.83 -29.56
C TRP A 89 3.48 -36.46 -30.21
N ASP A 90 3.58 -37.78 -30.10
CA ASP A 90 4.64 -38.56 -30.72
C ASP A 90 4.09 -39.21 -32.00
N GLU A 91 4.58 -38.75 -33.16
CA GLU A 91 4.11 -39.27 -34.46
C GLU A 91 4.45 -40.74 -34.68
N ASN A 92 5.38 -41.32 -33.90
CA ASN A 92 5.77 -42.72 -34.02
C ASN A 92 4.87 -43.68 -33.21
N LYS A 93 3.98 -43.15 -32.36
CA LYS A 93 3.09 -43.96 -31.52
C LYS A 93 1.73 -44.12 -32.15
N ASP A 94 1.12 -45.28 -31.91
CA ASP A 94 -0.23 -45.58 -32.37
C ASP A 94 -1.26 -44.55 -31.85
N TRP A 95 -2.16 -44.11 -32.73
CA TRP A 95 -3.15 -43.08 -32.44
C TRP A 95 -4.07 -43.48 -31.29
N HIS A 96 -4.46 -44.75 -31.22
CA HIS A 96 -5.33 -45.26 -30.16
C HIS A 96 -4.64 -45.19 -28.80
N SER A 97 -3.38 -45.60 -28.72
CA SER A 97 -2.58 -45.52 -27.48
C SER A 97 -2.44 -44.09 -26.94
N GLN A 98 -2.21 -43.11 -27.82
CA GLN A 98 -2.09 -41.70 -27.44
C GLN A 98 -3.45 -41.11 -27.03
N THR A 99 -4.53 -41.49 -27.72
CA THR A 99 -5.90 -41.10 -27.38
C THR A 99 -6.29 -41.58 -25.97
N VAL A 100 -5.95 -42.83 -25.63
CA VAL A 100 -6.17 -43.40 -24.29
C VAL A 100 -5.34 -42.67 -23.23
N SER A 101 -4.09 -42.33 -23.55
CA SER A 101 -3.22 -41.54 -22.67
C SER A 101 -3.81 -40.16 -22.35
N VAL A 102 -4.29 -39.43 -23.36
CA VAL A 102 -4.95 -38.12 -23.20
C VAL A 102 -6.23 -38.25 -22.36
N ALA A 103 -7.08 -39.24 -22.67
CA ALA A 103 -8.30 -39.49 -21.91
C ALA A 103 -8.02 -39.84 -20.44
N SER A 104 -6.99 -40.65 -20.18
CA SER A 104 -6.52 -40.98 -18.84
C SER A 104 -6.03 -39.74 -18.08
N ALA A 105 -5.23 -38.89 -18.71
CA ALA A 105 -4.76 -37.63 -18.11
C ALA A 105 -5.92 -36.70 -17.72
N VAL A 106 -6.92 -36.55 -18.59
CA VAL A 106 -8.14 -35.77 -18.32
C VAL A 106 -8.94 -36.35 -17.16
N ASN A 107 -9.15 -37.66 -17.15
CA ASN A 107 -9.92 -38.34 -16.11
C ASN A 107 -9.21 -38.27 -14.75
N ASN A 108 -7.90 -38.44 -14.72
CA ASN A 108 -7.07 -38.27 -13.52
C ASN A 108 -7.17 -36.83 -12.97
N PHE A 109 -7.10 -35.83 -13.85
CA PHE A 109 -7.24 -34.44 -13.45
C PHE A 109 -8.65 -34.16 -12.88
N ARG A 110 -9.70 -34.64 -13.54
CA ARG A 110 -11.10 -34.50 -13.09
C ARG A 110 -11.35 -35.21 -11.76
N ALA A 111 -10.83 -36.42 -11.55
CA ALA A 111 -11.01 -37.18 -10.32
C ALA A 111 -10.43 -36.44 -9.11
N ARG A 112 -9.20 -35.93 -9.24
CA ARG A 112 -8.52 -35.15 -8.18
C ARG A 112 -9.21 -33.81 -7.89
N ASN A 113 -9.80 -33.21 -8.92
CA ASN A 113 -10.48 -31.92 -8.83
C ASN A 113 -12.01 -32.05 -8.87
N SER A 114 -12.58 -33.20 -8.49
CA SER A 114 -14.02 -33.50 -8.64
C SER A 114 -14.94 -32.48 -7.96
N LEU A 115 -14.48 -31.87 -6.86
CA LEU A 115 -15.21 -30.82 -6.14
C LEU A 115 -15.15 -29.44 -6.81
N ARG A 116 -14.41 -29.31 -7.92
CA ARG A 116 -14.21 -28.10 -8.70
C ARG A 116 -14.66 -28.35 -10.13
N ASN A 117 -15.60 -27.55 -10.60
CA ASN A 117 -16.00 -27.56 -11.99
C ASN A 117 -15.09 -26.62 -12.77
N PHE A 118 -13.86 -27.05 -13.12
CA PHE A 118 -12.96 -26.32 -14.02
C PHE A 118 -13.32 -26.55 -15.48
N GLU A 119 -13.14 -25.53 -16.33
CA GLU A 119 -13.18 -25.72 -17.78
C GLU A 119 -11.83 -26.31 -18.22
N VAL A 120 -11.84 -27.49 -18.85
CA VAL A 120 -10.62 -28.18 -19.29
C VAL A 120 -10.46 -28.00 -20.80
N ILE A 121 -9.26 -27.62 -21.23
CA ILE A 121 -8.81 -27.55 -22.62
C ILE A 121 -7.66 -28.54 -22.78
N ILE A 122 -7.67 -29.32 -23.86
CA ILE A 122 -6.52 -30.13 -24.27
C ILE A 122 -5.73 -29.34 -25.31
N LEU A 123 -4.43 -29.18 -25.07
CA LEU A 123 -3.48 -28.63 -26.03
C LEU A 123 -2.49 -29.73 -26.42
N ILE A 124 -2.54 -30.15 -27.67
CA ILE A 124 -1.58 -31.12 -28.21
C ILE A 124 -0.43 -30.37 -28.85
N VAL A 125 0.80 -30.73 -28.50
CA VAL A 125 2.02 -30.13 -29.03
C VAL A 125 2.62 -31.07 -30.07
N ARG A 126 2.67 -30.61 -31.33
CA ARG A 126 3.26 -31.36 -32.46
C ARG A 126 4.53 -30.67 -32.96
N HIS A 127 5.57 -31.48 -33.21
CA HIS A 127 6.85 -31.02 -33.75
C HIS A 127 6.88 -30.90 -35.29
N ARG A 128 5.93 -31.51 -36.01
CA ARG A 128 5.81 -31.46 -37.48
C ARG A 128 4.35 -31.21 -37.90
N ASN A 129 4.17 -30.55 -39.05
CA ASN A 129 2.93 -30.61 -39.80
C ASN A 129 3.07 -31.78 -40.78
N ALA A 130 2.66 -32.99 -40.39
CA ALA A 130 2.52 -34.06 -41.36
C ALA A 130 1.49 -33.64 -42.43
N VAL A 131 1.72 -34.02 -43.69
CA VAL A 131 0.75 -33.87 -44.79
C VAL A 131 -0.32 -34.95 -44.62
N GLU A 132 -1.09 -34.84 -43.55
CA GLU A 132 -2.26 -35.69 -43.28
C GLU A 132 -3.49 -35.02 -43.91
N ASP A 133 -4.46 -35.82 -44.38
CA ASP A 133 -5.75 -35.28 -44.83
C ASP A 133 -6.43 -34.58 -43.64
N GLU A 134 -6.62 -33.26 -43.78
CA GLU A 134 -7.17 -32.39 -42.75
C GLU A 134 -8.55 -32.90 -42.26
N ARG A 135 -9.33 -33.54 -43.15
CA ARG A 135 -10.64 -34.11 -42.81
C ARG A 135 -10.53 -35.37 -41.95
N GLU A 136 -9.58 -36.25 -42.24
CA GLU A 136 -9.35 -37.47 -41.47
C GLU A 136 -8.82 -37.13 -40.07
N LEU A 137 -7.92 -36.15 -40.01
CA LEU A 137 -7.36 -35.65 -38.76
C LEU A 137 -8.43 -34.97 -37.89
N GLU A 138 -9.32 -34.17 -38.48
CA GLU A 138 -10.47 -33.59 -37.78
C GLU A 138 -11.40 -34.65 -37.18
N GLU A 139 -11.69 -35.74 -37.91
CA GLU A 139 -12.52 -36.83 -37.40
C GLU A 139 -11.86 -37.56 -36.24
N LYS A 140 -10.56 -37.84 -36.37
CA LYS A 140 -9.75 -38.44 -35.29
C LYS A 140 -9.72 -37.54 -34.04
N HIS A 141 -9.59 -36.23 -34.21
CA HIS A 141 -9.68 -35.26 -33.11
C HIS A 141 -11.08 -35.23 -32.47
N ARG A 142 -12.15 -35.29 -33.27
CA ARG A 142 -13.53 -35.37 -32.75
C ARG A 142 -13.74 -36.64 -31.93
N GLN A 143 -13.24 -37.78 -32.40
CA GLN A 143 -13.34 -39.04 -31.68
C GLN A 143 -12.56 -39.02 -30.36
N MET A 144 -11.32 -38.52 -30.36
CA MET A 144 -10.55 -38.35 -29.12
C MET A 144 -11.23 -37.41 -28.12
N CYS A 145 -11.85 -36.32 -28.60
CA CYS A 145 -12.64 -35.43 -27.74
C CYS A 145 -13.82 -36.16 -27.11
N LYS A 146 -14.50 -37.02 -27.87
CA LYS A 146 -15.60 -37.86 -27.40
C LYS A 146 -15.12 -38.85 -26.33
N ASP A 147 -13.99 -39.51 -26.55
CA ASP A 147 -13.40 -40.48 -25.63
C ASP A 147 -12.91 -39.83 -24.32
N ALA A 148 -12.37 -38.62 -24.40
CA ALA A 148 -11.99 -37.82 -23.22
C ALA A 148 -13.19 -37.10 -22.55
N GLY A 149 -14.38 -37.13 -23.16
CA GLY A 149 -15.57 -36.41 -22.70
C GLY A 149 -15.37 -34.89 -22.67
N ILE A 150 -14.66 -34.32 -23.65
CA ILE A 150 -14.38 -32.89 -23.78
C ILE A 150 -15.07 -32.36 -25.05
N PRO A 151 -15.70 -31.16 -25.03
CA PRO A 151 -16.25 -30.56 -26.23
C PRO A 151 -15.15 -30.31 -27.28
N SER A 152 -15.39 -30.59 -28.56
CA SER A 152 -14.39 -30.40 -29.63
C SER A 152 -13.82 -28.98 -29.72
N ARG A 153 -14.57 -27.96 -29.29
CA ARG A 153 -14.11 -26.56 -29.19
C ARG A 153 -13.03 -26.30 -28.10
N ASN A 154 -12.83 -27.26 -27.19
CA ASN A 154 -11.83 -27.20 -26.12
C ASN A 154 -10.59 -28.04 -26.46
N PHE A 155 -10.45 -28.41 -27.73
CA PHE A 155 -9.29 -29.09 -28.26
C PHE A 155 -8.51 -28.13 -29.16
N MET A 156 -7.20 -28.08 -28.99
CA MET A 156 -6.31 -27.21 -29.75
C MET A 156 -5.01 -27.92 -30.10
N LEU A 157 -4.46 -27.56 -31.25
CA LEU A 157 -3.15 -28.00 -31.71
C LEU A 157 -2.14 -26.84 -31.65
N LEU A 158 -0.98 -27.09 -31.08
CA LEU A 158 0.17 -26.20 -31.10
C LEU A 158 1.22 -26.80 -32.03
N THR A 159 1.47 -26.13 -33.15
CA THR A 159 2.51 -26.51 -34.11
C THR A 159 3.71 -25.59 -33.95
N THR A 160 4.91 -26.16 -33.99
CA THR A 160 6.18 -25.40 -33.88
C THR A 160 6.52 -24.62 -35.15
N THR A 161 5.97 -25.03 -36.31
CA THR A 161 6.19 -24.41 -37.62
C THR A 161 5.54 -23.04 -37.76
N ASP A 162 4.35 -22.85 -37.19
CA ASP A 162 3.63 -21.57 -37.12
C ASP A 162 3.26 -21.24 -35.67
N LEU A 163 4.28 -21.09 -34.85
CA LEU A 163 4.12 -20.83 -33.42
C LEU A 163 3.33 -19.54 -33.17
N LYS A 164 3.57 -18.47 -33.94
CA LYS A 164 2.91 -17.18 -33.73
C LYS A 164 1.40 -17.25 -33.98
N ALA A 165 0.95 -17.83 -35.09
CA ALA A 165 -0.49 -17.95 -35.35
C ALA A 165 -1.15 -18.96 -34.41
N SER A 166 -0.46 -20.06 -34.07
CA SER A 166 -0.96 -21.06 -33.13
C SER A 166 -1.12 -20.50 -31.71
N LEU A 167 -0.17 -19.68 -31.23
CA LEU A 167 -0.30 -18.98 -29.95
C LEU A 167 -1.42 -17.94 -29.94
N LYS A 168 -1.66 -17.24 -31.06
CA LYS A 168 -2.81 -16.34 -31.19
C LYS A 168 -4.14 -17.10 -31.08
N ARG A 169 -4.28 -18.21 -31.81
CA ARG A 169 -5.46 -19.08 -31.75
C ARG A 169 -5.65 -19.67 -30.34
N LEU A 170 -4.57 -20.07 -29.69
CA LEU A 170 -4.58 -20.55 -28.31
C LEU A 170 -5.09 -19.44 -27.37
N GLU A 171 -4.56 -18.22 -27.46
CA GLU A 171 -5.00 -17.08 -26.64
C GLU A 171 -6.50 -16.82 -26.79
N GLU A 172 -7.01 -16.82 -28.02
CA GLU A 172 -8.44 -16.64 -28.32
C GLU A 172 -9.30 -17.78 -27.73
N CYS A 173 -8.87 -19.03 -27.88
CA CYS A 173 -9.56 -20.20 -27.34
C CYS A 173 -9.62 -20.18 -25.80
N LEU A 174 -8.47 -19.93 -25.14
CA LEU A 174 -8.39 -19.81 -23.68
C LEU A 174 -9.28 -18.68 -23.16
N HIS A 175 -9.26 -17.52 -23.84
CA HIS A 175 -10.11 -16.39 -23.47
C HIS A 175 -11.61 -16.70 -23.61
N ALA A 176 -12.00 -17.34 -24.72
CA ALA A 176 -13.39 -17.73 -24.96
C ALA A 176 -13.89 -18.75 -23.92
N ALA A 177 -13.06 -19.73 -23.58
CA ALA A 177 -13.35 -20.69 -22.52
C ALA A 177 -13.50 -20.04 -21.15
N ALA A 178 -12.61 -19.11 -20.79
CA ALA A 178 -12.70 -18.37 -19.54
C ALA A 178 -13.97 -17.51 -19.48
N THR A 179 -14.30 -16.83 -20.58
CA THR A 179 -15.52 -16.02 -20.73
C THR A 179 -16.78 -16.85 -20.47
N ARG A 180 -16.90 -18.03 -21.10
CA ARG A 180 -18.03 -18.94 -20.84
C ARG A 180 -18.07 -19.36 -19.38
N LYS A 181 -16.93 -19.72 -18.80
CA LYS A 181 -16.88 -20.19 -17.42
C LYS A 181 -17.30 -19.13 -16.42
N TYR A 182 -16.84 -17.90 -16.59
CA TYR A 182 -17.25 -16.80 -15.72
C TYR A 182 -18.73 -16.43 -15.89
N ARG A 183 -19.31 -16.58 -17.08
CA ARG A 183 -20.77 -16.43 -17.28
C ARG A 183 -21.57 -17.51 -16.52
N GLU A 184 -21.10 -18.76 -16.48
CA GLU A 184 -21.73 -19.81 -15.66
C GLU A 184 -21.65 -19.48 -14.17
N MET A 185 -20.48 -19.05 -13.70
CA MET A 185 -20.27 -18.65 -12.30
C MET A 185 -21.14 -17.46 -11.91
N TYR A 186 -21.29 -16.47 -12.80
CA TYR A 186 -22.23 -15.37 -12.67
C TYR A 186 -23.68 -15.88 -12.50
N LYS A 187 -24.15 -16.78 -13.39
CA LYS A 187 -25.50 -17.35 -13.29
C LYS A 187 -25.73 -18.09 -11.97
N ARG A 188 -24.72 -18.82 -11.48
CA ARG A 188 -24.79 -19.50 -10.17
C ARG A 188 -24.92 -18.50 -9.02
N VAL A 189 -24.11 -17.43 -9.02
CA VAL A 189 -24.20 -16.39 -7.99
C VAL A 189 -25.54 -15.64 -8.06
N LYS A 190 -26.06 -15.39 -9.26
CA LYS A 190 -27.38 -14.78 -9.44
C LYS A 190 -28.49 -15.60 -8.77
N LYS A 191 -28.53 -16.91 -9.04
CA LYS A 191 -29.48 -17.83 -8.38
C LYS A 191 -29.38 -17.80 -6.86
N LEU A 192 -28.17 -17.72 -6.30
CA LEU A 192 -27.96 -17.62 -4.85
C LEU A 192 -28.43 -16.27 -4.29
N LYS A 193 -28.18 -15.18 -5.02
CA LYS A 193 -28.60 -13.82 -4.65
C LYS A 193 -30.13 -13.70 -4.61
N ASP A 194 -30.82 -14.33 -5.55
CA ASP A 194 -32.29 -14.27 -5.65
C ASP A 194 -32.99 -15.01 -4.50
N ARG A 195 -32.29 -15.93 -3.81
CA ARG A 195 -32.77 -16.57 -2.58
C ARG A 195 -32.60 -15.70 -1.33
N VAL A 196 -31.85 -14.60 -1.40
CA VAL A 196 -31.53 -13.78 -0.22
C VAL A 196 -32.55 -12.66 -0.08
N PRO A 197 -33.20 -12.51 1.10
CA PRO A 197 -34.07 -11.38 1.38
C PRO A 197 -33.37 -10.03 1.20
N ARG A 198 -34.10 -9.02 0.72
CA ARG A 198 -33.54 -7.66 0.51
C ARG A 198 -33.10 -6.99 1.81
N GLY A 199 -33.64 -7.42 2.96
CA GLY A 199 -33.28 -6.92 4.29
C GLY A 199 -31.84 -7.24 4.70
N ILE A 200 -31.24 -8.31 4.18
CA ILE A 200 -29.89 -8.78 4.55
C ILE A 200 -28.84 -8.07 3.69
N LYS A 201 -28.73 -6.76 3.88
CA LYS A 201 -27.95 -5.84 3.04
C LYS A 201 -26.48 -6.26 2.87
N ARG A 202 -25.79 -6.71 3.93
CA ARG A 202 -24.39 -7.17 3.85
C ARG A 202 -24.19 -8.30 2.83
N VAL A 203 -25.16 -9.21 2.73
CA VAL A 203 -25.12 -10.33 1.78
C VAL A 203 -25.52 -9.87 0.38
N GLN A 204 -26.47 -8.94 0.25
CA GLN A 204 -26.80 -8.30 -1.03
C GLN A 204 -25.59 -7.60 -1.66
N VAL A 205 -24.88 -6.78 -0.87
CA VAL A 205 -23.62 -6.13 -1.30
C VAL A 205 -22.63 -7.18 -1.81
N ARG A 206 -22.43 -8.26 -1.05
CA ARG A 206 -21.49 -9.32 -1.39
C ARG A 206 -21.81 -10.00 -2.70
N TYR A 207 -23.08 -10.29 -2.97
CA TYR A 207 -23.45 -10.97 -4.21
C TYR A 207 -23.43 -10.04 -5.40
N HIS A 208 -23.94 -8.81 -5.27
CA HIS A 208 -23.83 -7.81 -6.33
C HIS A 208 -22.37 -7.51 -6.70
N PHE A 209 -21.48 -7.38 -5.71
CA PHE A 209 -20.04 -7.23 -5.96
C PHE A 209 -19.49 -8.40 -6.79
N LYS A 210 -19.79 -9.64 -6.41
CA LYS A 210 -19.32 -10.84 -7.14
C LYS A 210 -19.87 -10.91 -8.56
N MET A 211 -21.14 -10.55 -8.74
CA MET A 211 -21.77 -10.51 -10.06
C MET A 211 -21.10 -9.46 -10.95
N GLY A 212 -20.82 -8.26 -10.42
CA GLY A 212 -20.07 -7.23 -11.12
C GLY A 212 -18.64 -7.67 -11.47
N PHE A 213 -17.96 -8.34 -10.55
CA PHE A 213 -16.62 -8.86 -10.75
C PHE A 213 -16.54 -9.92 -11.85
N TYR A 214 -17.51 -10.84 -11.91
CA TYR A 214 -17.59 -11.78 -13.02
C TYR A 214 -17.91 -11.09 -14.34
N ALA A 215 -18.78 -10.08 -14.34
CA ALA A 215 -19.09 -9.31 -15.54
C ALA A 215 -17.86 -8.59 -16.11
N GLU A 216 -17.00 -8.00 -15.26
CA GLU A 216 -15.71 -7.47 -15.70
C GLU A 216 -14.82 -8.54 -16.35
N LEU A 217 -14.75 -9.74 -15.76
CA LEU A 217 -13.91 -10.85 -16.25
C LEU A 217 -14.30 -11.34 -17.66
N TYR A 218 -15.59 -11.31 -18.01
CA TYR A 218 -16.04 -11.62 -19.37
C TYR A 218 -16.32 -10.36 -20.22
N SER A 219 -15.78 -9.21 -19.80
CA SER A 219 -15.78 -7.92 -20.53
C SER A 219 -17.16 -7.27 -20.78
N ASP A 220 -18.15 -7.53 -19.92
CA ASP A 220 -19.44 -6.82 -19.94
C ASP A 220 -19.42 -5.63 -18.97
N GLN A 221 -18.92 -4.49 -19.46
CA GLN A 221 -18.71 -3.28 -18.66
C GLN A 221 -20.02 -2.67 -18.13
N TYR A 222 -21.10 -2.71 -18.93
CA TYR A 222 -22.39 -2.14 -18.56
C TYR A 222 -23.05 -2.94 -17.44
N LEU A 223 -23.04 -4.27 -17.54
CA LEU A 223 -23.58 -5.14 -16.50
C LEU A 223 -22.74 -5.07 -15.23
N ALA A 224 -21.40 -4.98 -15.36
CA ALA A 224 -20.50 -4.78 -14.23
C ALA A 224 -20.84 -3.48 -13.48
N LEU A 225 -20.98 -2.37 -14.21
CA LEU A 225 -21.33 -1.06 -13.65
C LEU A 225 -22.67 -1.12 -12.92
N SER A 226 -23.70 -1.72 -13.51
CA SER A 226 -25.03 -1.87 -12.90
C SER A 226 -24.98 -2.62 -11.56
N HIS A 227 -24.23 -3.73 -11.52
CA HIS A 227 -24.09 -4.50 -10.30
C HIS A 227 -23.25 -3.81 -9.23
N TYR A 228 -22.17 -3.12 -9.59
CA TYR A 228 -21.41 -2.35 -8.61
C TYR A 228 -22.20 -1.17 -8.05
N SER A 229 -22.96 -0.46 -8.89
CA SER A 229 -23.88 0.60 -8.42
C SER A 229 -24.94 0.04 -7.47
N SER A 230 -25.50 -1.13 -7.78
CA SER A 230 -26.44 -1.82 -6.88
C SER A 230 -25.77 -2.19 -5.53
N ALA A 231 -24.55 -2.74 -5.58
CA ALA A 231 -23.79 -3.06 -4.37
C ALA A 231 -23.51 -1.80 -3.52
N TYR A 232 -23.14 -0.70 -4.16
CA TYR A 232 -22.89 0.57 -3.48
C TYR A 232 -24.17 1.14 -2.83
N ASN A 233 -25.31 1.04 -3.51
CA ASN A 233 -26.59 1.47 -2.97
C ASN A 233 -27.00 0.65 -1.74
N TYR A 234 -26.88 -0.68 -1.79
CA TYR A 234 -27.14 -1.53 -0.62
C TYR A 234 -26.17 -1.26 0.54
N LEU A 235 -24.91 -0.94 0.23
CA LEU A 235 -23.89 -0.60 1.22
C LEU A 235 -24.27 0.67 2.00
N GLY A 236 -24.71 1.72 1.30
CA GLY A 236 -25.15 2.98 1.92
C GLY A 236 -26.38 2.84 2.81
N GLN A 237 -27.14 1.75 2.67
CA GLN A 237 -28.31 1.48 3.50
C GLN A 237 -28.00 0.66 4.76
N ILE A 238 -26.77 0.17 4.94
CA ILE A 238 -26.39 -0.58 6.14
C ILE A 238 -26.37 0.41 7.32
N ARG A 239 -27.17 0.13 8.35
CA ARG A 239 -27.19 0.92 9.58
C ARG A 239 -25.94 0.58 10.39
N ILE A 240 -25.04 1.56 10.53
CA ILE A 240 -23.83 1.48 11.36
C ILE A 240 -23.75 2.75 12.18
N ASP A 241 -23.40 2.63 13.46
CA ASP A 241 -23.08 3.79 14.28
C ASP A 241 -21.82 4.49 13.74
N ARG A 242 -21.94 5.78 13.41
CA ARG A 242 -20.87 6.58 12.80
C ARG A 242 -19.66 6.76 13.73
N GLY A 243 -19.83 6.54 15.03
CA GLY A 243 -18.77 6.57 16.05
C GLY A 243 -18.07 5.24 16.31
N SER A 244 -18.52 4.14 15.69
CA SER A 244 -17.98 2.79 15.92
C SER A 244 -16.81 2.42 14.98
N GLU A 245 -16.03 1.40 15.34
CA GLU A 245 -15.00 0.80 14.48
C GLU A 245 -15.56 0.08 13.25
N ASP A 246 -16.83 -0.34 13.27
CA ASP A 246 -17.48 -1.02 12.14
C ASP A 246 -17.57 -0.13 10.88
N VAL A 247 -17.52 1.19 11.09
CA VAL A 247 -17.41 2.17 10.01
C VAL A 247 -16.17 1.93 9.14
N ILE A 248 -15.11 1.36 9.70
CA ILE A 248 -13.87 1.11 8.97
C ILE A 248 -14.10 0.03 7.92
N GLU A 249 -14.75 -1.08 8.28
CA GLU A 249 -15.12 -2.14 7.32
C GLU A 249 -15.98 -1.56 6.19
N LEU A 250 -17.01 -0.78 6.55
CA LEU A 250 -17.91 -0.13 5.59
C LEU A 250 -17.15 0.76 4.59
N LYS A 251 -16.30 1.66 5.09
CA LYS A 251 -15.55 2.61 4.27
C LYS A 251 -14.56 1.92 3.35
N VAL A 252 -13.90 0.87 3.84
CA VAL A 252 -12.96 0.08 3.04
C VAL A 252 -13.68 -0.63 1.89
N VAL A 253 -14.83 -1.24 2.16
CA VAL A 253 -15.64 -1.88 1.10
C VAL A 253 -16.20 -0.84 0.14
N ALA A 254 -16.65 0.32 0.65
CA ALA A 254 -17.13 1.43 -0.16
C ALA A 254 -16.06 1.94 -1.12
N GLN A 255 -14.82 2.08 -0.64
CA GLN A 255 -13.67 2.45 -1.46
C GLN A 255 -13.47 1.48 -2.63
N VAL A 256 -13.47 0.17 -2.37
CA VAL A 256 -13.30 -0.82 -3.45
C VAL A 256 -14.40 -0.69 -4.50
N ILE A 257 -15.66 -0.62 -4.07
CA ILE A 257 -16.80 -0.59 -5.00
C ILE A 257 -16.83 0.73 -5.79
N VAL A 258 -16.61 1.88 -5.12
CA VAL A 258 -16.70 3.19 -5.79
C VAL A 258 -15.61 3.35 -6.85
N PHE A 259 -14.39 2.87 -6.60
CA PHE A 259 -13.33 2.97 -7.60
C PHE A 259 -13.51 1.99 -8.75
N LYS A 260 -14.20 0.84 -8.54
CA LYS A 260 -14.68 0.01 -9.66
C LYS A 260 -15.70 0.73 -10.53
N ILE A 261 -16.64 1.45 -9.92
CA ILE A 261 -17.62 2.27 -10.65
C ILE A 261 -16.90 3.38 -11.43
N ILE A 262 -16.01 4.13 -10.78
CA ILE A 262 -15.26 5.23 -11.39
C ILE A 262 -14.38 4.72 -12.54
N TYR A 263 -13.68 3.59 -12.35
CA TYR A 263 -12.90 2.93 -13.41
C TYR A 263 -13.77 2.70 -14.65
N LEU A 264 -14.90 2.02 -14.48
CA LEU A 264 -15.81 1.69 -15.58
C LEU A 264 -16.37 2.94 -16.25
N LEU A 265 -16.80 3.94 -15.49
CA LEU A 265 -17.32 5.20 -16.02
C LEU A 265 -16.26 5.93 -16.87
N LEU A 266 -15.01 5.99 -16.41
CA LEU A 266 -13.92 6.62 -17.18
C LEU A 266 -13.63 5.85 -18.48
N HIS A 267 -13.63 4.51 -18.44
CA HIS A 267 -13.47 3.69 -19.65
C HIS A 267 -14.63 3.80 -20.64
N MET A 268 -15.81 4.15 -20.16
CA MET A 268 -16.99 4.44 -20.97
C MET A 268 -17.07 5.93 -21.39
N ASN A 269 -16.01 6.70 -21.16
CA ASN A 269 -15.90 8.14 -21.44
C ASN A 269 -16.93 9.01 -20.69
N LYS A 270 -17.46 8.53 -19.55
CA LYS A 270 -18.43 9.23 -18.70
C LYS A 270 -17.76 9.95 -17.52
N VAL A 271 -16.90 10.92 -17.82
CA VAL A 271 -16.07 11.63 -16.81
C VAL A 271 -16.90 12.44 -15.81
N VAL A 272 -17.97 13.08 -16.26
CA VAL A 272 -18.86 13.87 -15.39
C VAL A 272 -19.56 12.97 -14.35
N ASP A 273 -20.01 11.80 -14.78
CA ASP A 273 -20.64 10.81 -13.90
C ASP A 273 -19.62 10.27 -12.88
N ALA A 274 -18.39 10.00 -13.32
CA ALA A 274 -17.31 9.55 -12.44
C ALA A 274 -17.00 10.58 -11.35
N LEU A 275 -16.92 11.87 -11.72
CA LEU A 275 -16.71 12.95 -10.76
C LEU A 275 -17.89 13.15 -9.81
N THR A 276 -19.12 13.06 -10.32
CA THR A 276 -20.34 13.17 -9.51
C THR A 276 -20.41 12.05 -8.49
N GLN A 277 -20.10 10.82 -8.92
CA GLN A 277 -20.02 9.65 -8.04
C GLN A 277 -18.95 9.84 -6.96
N PHE A 278 -17.77 10.36 -7.31
CA PHE A 278 -16.71 10.63 -6.35
C PHE A 278 -17.11 11.71 -5.32
N ARG A 279 -17.68 12.83 -5.77
CA ARG A 279 -18.17 13.90 -4.88
C ARG A 279 -19.24 13.40 -3.93
N HIS A 280 -20.20 12.62 -4.44
CA HIS A 280 -21.22 11.99 -3.62
C HIS A 280 -20.59 11.07 -2.56
N HIS A 281 -19.61 10.25 -2.95
CA HIS A 281 -18.89 9.37 -2.04
C HIS A 281 -18.19 10.11 -0.91
N ILE A 282 -17.42 11.15 -1.22
CA ILE A 282 -16.74 12.00 -0.22
C ILE A 282 -17.76 12.67 0.70
N ASN A 283 -18.81 13.27 0.14
CA ASN A 283 -19.83 13.98 0.92
C ASN A 283 -20.60 13.06 1.88
N PHE A 284 -20.84 11.81 1.48
CA PHE A 284 -21.48 10.81 2.33
C PHE A 284 -20.55 10.37 3.47
N TYR A 285 -19.30 10.02 3.17
CA TYR A 285 -18.39 9.43 4.15
C TYR A 285 -17.60 10.44 5.01
N ARG A 286 -17.63 11.74 4.71
CA ARG A 286 -16.97 12.78 5.54
C ARG A 286 -17.46 12.81 7.00
N HIS A 287 -18.70 12.38 7.23
CA HIS A 287 -19.33 12.33 8.56
C HIS A 287 -19.17 10.97 9.25
N HIS A 288 -18.59 9.98 8.56
CA HIS A 288 -18.33 8.64 9.08
C HIS A 288 -16.88 8.59 9.60
N ARG A 289 -16.67 9.27 10.73
CA ARG A 289 -15.32 9.45 11.32
C ARG A 289 -14.83 8.21 12.09
N GLY A 290 -15.75 7.38 12.59
CA GLY A 290 -15.41 6.26 13.47
C GLY A 290 -15.01 6.76 14.86
N LEU A 291 -14.30 5.92 15.60
CA LEU A 291 -13.82 6.22 16.96
C LEU A 291 -12.97 7.51 16.99
N PRO A 292 -13.21 8.45 17.92
CA PRO A 292 -12.42 9.68 18.04
C PRO A 292 -10.92 9.43 18.24
N SER A 293 -10.55 8.37 18.96
CA SER A 293 -9.17 7.92 19.16
C SER A 293 -8.48 7.42 17.89
N LEU A 294 -9.25 7.14 16.82
CA LEU A 294 -8.77 6.71 15.51
C LEU A 294 -9.05 7.75 14.41
N LEU A 295 -9.18 9.02 14.76
CA LEU A 295 -9.46 10.08 13.79
C LEU A 295 -8.40 10.15 12.68
N PHE A 296 -7.13 9.85 13.00
CA PHE A 296 -6.06 9.73 12.02
C PHE A 296 -6.34 8.67 10.95
N HIS A 297 -6.96 7.55 11.33
CA HIS A 297 -7.33 6.49 10.38
C HIS A 297 -8.42 6.95 9.41
N HIS A 298 -9.38 7.77 9.87
CA HIS A 298 -10.36 8.40 8.98
C HIS A 298 -9.68 9.31 7.95
N HIS A 299 -8.74 10.16 8.38
CA HIS A 299 -8.03 11.06 7.49
C HIS A 299 -7.03 10.35 6.57
N ALA A 300 -6.44 9.24 7.01
CA ALA A 300 -5.67 8.35 6.15
C ALA A 300 -6.53 7.82 4.99
N TRP A 301 -7.76 7.38 5.30
CA TRP A 301 -8.70 6.92 4.30
C TRP A 301 -9.14 8.05 3.36
N MET A 302 -9.46 9.25 3.87
CA MET A 302 -9.84 10.41 3.05
C MET A 302 -8.72 10.83 2.11
N SER A 303 -7.49 10.96 2.64
CA SER A 303 -6.30 11.27 1.85
C SER A 303 -6.11 10.27 0.71
N ARG A 304 -6.29 8.97 1.00
CA ARG A 304 -6.22 7.92 -0.02
C ARG A 304 -7.32 8.05 -1.08
N GLN A 305 -8.56 8.41 -0.72
CA GLN A 305 -9.63 8.57 -1.72
C GLN A 305 -9.26 9.65 -2.74
N TYR A 306 -8.81 10.81 -2.27
CA TYR A 306 -8.41 11.90 -3.15
C TYR A 306 -7.18 11.56 -3.99
N ARG A 307 -6.17 10.90 -3.39
CA ARG A 307 -4.98 10.45 -4.12
C ARG A 307 -5.35 9.49 -5.25
N THR A 308 -6.10 8.43 -4.93
CA THR A 308 -6.49 7.42 -5.92
C THR A 308 -7.37 8.02 -7.01
N PHE A 309 -8.30 8.92 -6.68
CA PHE A 309 -9.07 9.61 -7.73
C PHE A 309 -8.19 10.49 -8.62
N GLY A 310 -7.18 11.17 -8.04
CA GLY A 310 -6.17 11.92 -8.79
C GLY A 310 -5.39 11.06 -9.78
N GLU A 311 -4.98 9.86 -9.36
CA GLU A 311 -4.27 8.89 -10.21
C GLU A 311 -5.15 8.44 -11.40
N PHE A 312 -6.41 8.07 -11.14
CA PHE A 312 -7.38 7.72 -12.18
C PHE A 312 -7.65 8.87 -13.16
N TRP A 313 -7.66 10.11 -12.67
CA TRP A 313 -7.85 11.30 -13.50
C TRP A 313 -6.65 11.56 -14.43
N GLU A 314 -5.43 11.24 -13.98
CA GLU A 314 -4.21 11.32 -14.77
C GLU A 314 -4.10 10.20 -15.82
N GLU A 315 -4.66 9.02 -15.56
CA GLU A 315 -4.69 7.92 -16.52
C GLU A 315 -5.72 8.13 -17.65
N ALA A 316 -6.76 8.96 -17.45
CA ALA A 316 -7.78 9.22 -18.45
C ALA A 316 -7.21 9.91 -19.73
N PRO A 317 -7.77 9.70 -20.94
CA PRO A 317 -7.31 10.40 -22.15
C PRO A 317 -7.33 11.93 -22.03
N SER A 318 -6.33 12.61 -22.61
CA SER A 318 -6.15 14.07 -22.53
C SER A 318 -7.36 14.88 -23.02
N ALA A 319 -8.05 14.40 -24.07
CA ALA A 319 -9.27 15.00 -24.60
C ALA A 319 -10.41 15.09 -23.55
N GLN A 320 -10.43 14.16 -22.60
CA GLN A 320 -11.48 14.10 -21.57
C GLN A 320 -11.23 15.05 -20.39
N ARG A 321 -9.97 15.44 -20.17
CA ARG A 321 -9.55 16.36 -19.09
C ARG A 321 -9.73 17.83 -19.42
N GLN A 322 -9.77 18.19 -20.69
CA GLN A 322 -9.77 19.59 -21.15
C GLN A 322 -11.10 20.32 -20.96
N SER A 323 -12.17 19.60 -20.57
CA SER A 323 -13.52 20.14 -20.44
C SER A 323 -13.72 21.09 -19.25
N SER A 324 -12.78 21.18 -18.30
CA SER A 324 -12.89 22.12 -17.19
C SER A 324 -11.54 22.61 -16.67
N LYS A 325 -11.23 23.90 -16.92
CA LYS A 325 -10.04 24.59 -16.39
C LYS A 325 -10.00 24.67 -14.85
N THR A 326 -11.11 24.36 -14.17
CA THR A 326 -11.22 24.35 -12.69
C THR A 326 -11.11 22.96 -12.08
N GLN A 327 -11.04 21.88 -12.88
CA GLN A 327 -10.97 20.50 -12.41
C GLN A 327 -9.63 19.87 -12.78
N ASN A 328 -8.61 20.20 -11.98
CA ASN A 328 -7.23 19.74 -12.15
C ASN A 328 -6.94 18.53 -11.24
N SER A 329 -6.16 17.54 -11.73
CA SER A 329 -5.58 16.46 -10.90
C SER A 329 -4.82 17.00 -9.67
N GLY A 330 -4.15 18.15 -9.83
CA GLY A 330 -3.46 18.86 -8.74
C GLY A 330 -4.38 19.22 -7.56
N TYR A 331 -5.66 19.52 -7.81
CA TYR A 331 -6.63 19.78 -6.75
C TYR A 331 -6.87 18.55 -5.89
N PHE A 332 -7.00 17.36 -6.49
CA PHE A 332 -7.18 16.12 -5.74
C PHE A 332 -5.94 15.77 -4.93
N TYR A 333 -4.74 15.93 -5.49
CA TYR A 333 -3.51 15.72 -4.71
C TYR A 333 -3.33 16.73 -3.58
N GLN A 334 -3.73 17.99 -3.78
CA GLN A 334 -3.75 18.99 -2.71
C GLN A 334 -4.72 18.58 -1.59
N ALA A 335 -5.96 18.23 -1.92
CA ALA A 335 -6.95 17.76 -0.92
C ALA A 335 -6.46 16.49 -0.20
N ALA A 336 -5.76 15.60 -0.91
CA ALA A 336 -5.12 14.43 -0.30
C ALA A 336 -4.05 14.83 0.71
N ALA A 337 -3.22 15.82 0.39
CA ALA A 337 -2.19 16.34 1.28
C ALA A 337 -2.77 17.04 2.51
N GLU A 338 -3.84 17.82 2.36
CA GLU A 338 -4.55 18.46 3.47
C GLU A 338 -5.04 17.42 4.49
N HIS A 339 -5.65 16.33 4.02
CA HIS A 339 -6.04 15.23 4.90
C HIS A 339 -4.83 14.48 5.49
N ALA A 340 -3.71 14.37 4.77
CA ALA A 340 -2.49 13.78 5.32
C ALA A 340 -1.88 14.63 6.46
N ILE A 341 -1.98 15.96 6.38
CA ILE A 341 -1.58 16.86 7.47
C ILE A 341 -2.49 16.68 8.69
N ILE A 342 -3.81 16.58 8.49
CA ILE A 342 -4.75 16.34 9.61
C ILE A 342 -4.52 14.95 10.22
N ARG A 343 -4.22 13.93 9.40
CA ARG A 343 -3.82 12.60 9.87
C ARG A 343 -2.60 12.67 10.80
N LYS A 344 -1.55 13.40 10.40
CA LYS A 344 -0.35 13.61 11.22
C LYS A 344 -0.69 14.22 12.59
N ASN A 345 -1.45 15.32 12.58
CA ASN A 345 -1.80 16.03 13.82
C ASN A 345 -2.68 15.17 14.74
N SER A 346 -3.67 14.47 14.17
CA SER A 346 -4.55 13.58 14.94
C SER A 346 -3.84 12.33 15.47
N ALA A 347 -2.83 11.81 14.76
CA ALA A 347 -2.01 10.71 15.26
C ALA A 347 -1.14 11.16 16.45
N LEU A 348 -0.56 12.37 16.37
CA LEU A 348 0.19 12.98 17.48
C LEU A 348 -0.69 13.17 18.72
N THR A 349 -1.89 13.73 18.56
CA THR A 349 -2.84 13.89 19.68
C THR A 349 -3.28 12.54 20.27
N ALA A 350 -3.50 11.51 19.43
CA ALA A 350 -3.84 10.17 19.91
C ALA A 350 -2.67 9.52 20.68
N LEU A 351 -1.43 9.75 20.24
CA LEU A 351 -0.22 9.28 20.91
C LEU A 351 -0.02 9.94 22.28
N GLU A 352 -0.27 11.24 22.36
CA GLU A 352 -0.25 12.02 23.60
C GLU A 352 -1.29 11.51 24.60
N ALA A 353 -2.52 11.27 24.14
CA ALA A 353 -3.60 10.77 24.98
C ALA A 353 -3.35 9.34 25.50
N THR A 354 -2.64 8.50 24.74
CA THR A 354 -2.37 7.09 25.11
C THR A 354 -1.12 6.93 25.98
N GLY A 355 -0.18 7.88 25.91
CA GLY A 355 1.12 7.82 26.59
C GLY A 355 2.12 6.92 25.84
N MET A 356 3.21 7.54 25.33
CA MET A 356 4.19 6.91 24.43
C MET A 356 4.85 5.63 25.02
N GLY A 357 5.02 5.56 26.34
CA GLY A 357 5.61 4.41 27.05
C GLY A 357 4.69 3.21 27.31
N LYS A 358 3.39 3.29 26.95
CA LYS A 358 2.40 2.21 27.17
C LYS A 358 2.04 1.44 25.91
N LEU A 359 2.63 1.78 24.76
CA LEU A 359 2.37 1.09 23.50
C LEU A 359 3.07 -0.27 23.52
N ARG A 360 2.28 -1.34 23.63
CA ARG A 360 2.81 -2.69 23.41
C ARG A 360 3.33 -2.79 21.98
N PRO A 361 4.56 -3.28 21.75
CA PRO A 361 5.07 -3.53 20.40
C PRO A 361 4.26 -4.69 19.79
N SER A 362 3.16 -4.36 19.13
CA SER A 362 2.39 -5.33 18.34
C SER A 362 3.01 -5.44 16.95
N THR A 363 3.48 -6.63 16.60
CA THR A 363 4.27 -6.86 15.37
C THR A 363 3.42 -7.02 14.10
N SER A 364 2.11 -7.28 14.20
CA SER A 364 1.23 -7.37 13.00
C SER A 364 -0.26 -7.26 13.33
N MET A 365 -1.07 -6.76 12.38
CA MET A 365 -2.54 -6.90 12.46
C MET A 365 -2.95 -8.37 12.30
N PRO A 366 -3.96 -8.86 13.04
CA PRO A 366 -4.46 -10.22 12.84
C PRO A 366 -5.04 -10.36 11.43
N LYS A 367 -4.91 -11.56 10.86
CA LYS A 367 -5.52 -11.88 9.58
C LYS A 367 -7.04 -11.99 9.76
N THR A 368 -7.76 -10.98 9.33
CA THR A 368 -9.22 -10.95 9.42
C THR A 368 -9.90 -11.62 8.23
N GLU A 369 -11.07 -12.22 8.47
CA GLU A 369 -11.83 -12.93 7.42
C GLU A 369 -12.44 -11.98 6.39
N TYR A 370 -12.80 -10.77 6.83
CA TYR A 370 -13.44 -9.77 5.98
C TYR A 370 -12.57 -8.54 5.79
N LEU A 371 -12.75 -7.93 4.62
CA LEU A 371 -11.98 -6.78 4.16
C LEU A 371 -12.29 -5.56 5.03
N GLY A 372 -11.26 -4.99 5.67
CA GLY A 372 -11.39 -3.79 6.48
C GLY A 372 -11.83 -4.05 7.93
N GLN A 373 -11.99 -5.30 8.35
CA GLN A 373 -12.19 -5.61 9.76
C GLN A 373 -10.90 -5.45 10.55
N LEU A 374 -11.00 -4.81 11.71
CA LEU A 374 -9.90 -4.65 12.67
C LEU A 374 -9.84 -5.77 13.72
N LEU A 375 -10.92 -6.54 13.82
CA LEU A 375 -11.16 -7.55 14.85
C LEU A 375 -11.52 -8.87 14.18
N THR A 376 -10.97 -9.96 14.71
CA THR A 376 -11.32 -11.32 14.33
C THR A 376 -12.71 -11.70 14.87
N LEU A 377 -13.29 -12.77 14.33
CA LEU A 377 -14.57 -13.29 14.82
C LEU A 377 -14.49 -13.80 16.25
N ALA A 378 -13.36 -14.41 16.63
CA ALA A 378 -13.10 -14.82 18.00
C ALA A 378 -13.07 -13.63 18.96
N GLU A 379 -12.37 -12.55 18.59
CA GLU A 379 -12.32 -11.30 19.36
C GLU A 379 -13.73 -10.67 19.50
N ARG A 380 -14.55 -10.66 18.45
CA ARG A 380 -15.94 -10.17 18.49
C ARG A 380 -16.88 -11.01 19.36
N THR A 381 -16.80 -12.33 19.26
CA THR A 381 -17.66 -13.26 20.01
C THR A 381 -17.30 -13.25 21.49
N TYR A 382 -16.00 -13.30 21.82
CA TYR A 382 -15.53 -13.18 23.19
C TYR A 382 -15.95 -11.85 23.82
N GLY A 383 -15.83 -10.74 23.06
CA GLY A 383 -16.32 -9.43 23.49
C GLY A 383 -17.84 -9.41 23.74
N ALA A 384 -18.64 -10.01 22.85
CA ALA A 384 -20.09 -10.08 23.00
C ALA A 384 -20.51 -10.88 24.26
N HIS A 385 -19.89 -12.03 24.51
CA HIS A 385 -20.15 -12.84 25.71
C HIS A 385 -19.67 -12.16 27.01
N ALA A 386 -18.55 -11.43 26.98
CA ALA A 386 -18.04 -10.69 28.14
C ALA A 386 -18.81 -9.39 28.43
N SER A 387 -19.36 -8.74 27.39
CA SER A 387 -20.14 -7.50 27.50
C SER A 387 -21.56 -7.69 28.04
N ALA A 388 -22.05 -8.94 28.11
CA ALA A 388 -23.33 -9.25 28.73
C ALA A 388 -23.32 -9.19 30.27
N GLY A 389 -22.15 -9.00 30.91
CA GLY A 389 -22.02 -8.96 32.38
C GLY A 389 -21.04 -7.95 32.98
N SER A 390 -20.20 -7.23 32.22
CA SER A 390 -19.29 -6.20 32.76
C SER A 390 -18.78 -5.24 31.68
N GLY A 391 -18.27 -4.06 32.06
CA GLY A 391 -17.77 -2.95 31.20
C GLY A 391 -16.56 -3.25 30.28
N THR A 392 -16.44 -4.49 29.82
CA THR A 392 -15.34 -5.05 29.01
C THR A 392 -15.34 -4.59 27.55
N GLY A 393 -16.42 -3.99 27.04
CA GLY A 393 -16.45 -3.37 25.71
C GLY A 393 -15.34 -2.32 25.53
N HIS A 394 -15.06 -1.53 26.58
CA HIS A 394 -13.99 -0.53 26.59
C HIS A 394 -12.59 -1.14 26.47
N LEU A 395 -12.35 -2.34 27.02
CA LEU A 395 -11.05 -3.03 26.89
C LEU A 395 -10.78 -3.42 25.43
N HIS A 396 -11.80 -3.83 24.70
CA HIS A 396 -11.65 -4.28 23.31
C HIS A 396 -11.32 -3.12 22.36
N HIS A 397 -12.04 -2.00 22.47
CA HIS A 397 -11.71 -0.79 21.71
C HIS A 397 -10.31 -0.29 22.05
N HIS A 398 -9.92 -0.34 23.32
CA HIS A 398 -8.58 0.07 23.75
C HIS A 398 -7.48 -0.78 23.10
N VAL A 399 -7.62 -2.11 23.06
CA VAL A 399 -6.66 -3.00 22.39
C VAL A 399 -6.56 -2.70 20.89
N VAL A 400 -7.70 -2.49 20.21
CA VAL A 400 -7.72 -2.11 18.79
C VAL A 400 -7.01 -0.78 18.56
N VAL A 401 -7.32 0.22 19.38
CA VAL A 401 -6.73 1.56 19.29
C VAL A 401 -5.21 1.48 19.46
N GLN A 402 -4.73 0.79 20.50
CA GLN A 402 -3.30 0.62 20.73
C GLN A 402 -2.60 -0.08 19.55
N ARG A 403 -3.20 -1.14 19.00
CA ARG A 403 -2.65 -1.89 17.86
C ARG A 403 -2.54 -1.03 16.61
N VAL A 404 -3.60 -0.30 16.25
CA VAL A 404 -3.63 0.57 15.07
C VAL A 404 -2.68 1.76 15.26
N LEU A 405 -2.64 2.35 16.45
CA LEU A 405 -1.76 3.47 16.78
C LEU A 405 -0.28 3.07 16.76
N ALA A 406 0.07 1.88 17.26
CA ALA A 406 1.44 1.37 17.22
C ALA A 406 1.96 1.16 15.78
N LEU A 407 1.08 0.77 14.84
CA LEU A 407 1.41 0.67 13.41
C LEU A 407 1.49 2.04 12.74
N GLU A 408 0.68 2.99 13.18
CA GLU A 408 0.68 4.36 12.69
C GLU A 408 1.95 5.11 13.11
N ALA A 409 2.43 4.89 14.34
CA ALA A 409 3.63 5.52 14.88
C ALA A 409 4.91 5.15 14.12
N LYS A 410 4.91 4.03 13.39
CA LYS A 410 6.04 3.60 12.54
C LYS A 410 6.10 4.32 11.19
N GLN A 411 5.05 5.06 10.80
CA GLN A 411 4.98 5.71 9.49
C GLN A 411 5.53 7.13 9.55
N ASP A 412 6.34 7.51 8.54
CA ASP A 412 6.74 8.90 8.34
C ASP A 412 5.60 9.68 7.66
N HIS A 413 4.84 10.44 8.47
CA HIS A 413 3.76 11.28 7.96
C HIS A 413 4.27 12.44 7.12
N SER A 414 5.43 13.01 7.46
CA SER A 414 5.98 14.20 6.82
C SER A 414 6.41 13.90 5.38
N GLU A 415 7.08 12.77 5.16
CA GLU A 415 7.41 12.31 3.81
C GLU A 415 6.16 12.08 2.96
N GLY A 416 5.14 11.41 3.53
CA GLY A 416 3.88 11.16 2.83
C GLY A 416 3.16 12.44 2.37
N VAL A 417 3.16 13.48 3.21
CA VAL A 417 2.61 14.81 2.86
C VAL A 417 3.43 15.46 1.73
N LEU A 418 4.76 15.43 1.83
CA LEU A 418 5.66 16.01 0.82
C LEU A 418 5.51 15.35 -0.55
N VAL A 419 5.37 14.02 -0.60
CA VAL A 419 5.13 13.28 -1.86
C VAL A 419 3.84 13.74 -2.53
N LEU A 420 2.75 13.87 -1.76
CA LEU A 420 1.46 14.34 -2.29
C LEU A 420 1.51 15.80 -2.77
N LEU A 421 2.14 16.69 -1.99
CA LEU A 421 2.30 18.10 -2.38
C LEU A 421 3.20 18.25 -3.62
N THR A 422 4.23 17.42 -3.75
CA THR A 422 5.10 17.43 -4.94
C THR A 422 4.31 17.04 -6.19
N ARG A 423 3.50 15.96 -6.12
CA ARG A 423 2.60 15.59 -7.23
C ARG A 423 1.60 16.70 -7.56
N ALA A 424 1.04 17.37 -6.54
CA ALA A 424 0.15 18.52 -6.76
C ALA A 424 0.89 19.68 -7.47
N TYR A 425 2.09 20.01 -7.00
CA TYR A 425 2.95 21.07 -7.54
C TYR A 425 3.28 20.84 -9.02
N GLU A 426 3.69 19.62 -9.38
CA GLU A 426 4.00 19.24 -10.77
C GLU A 426 2.79 19.40 -11.70
N ASN A 427 1.61 18.99 -11.23
CA ASN A 427 0.36 19.14 -11.99
C ASN A 427 -0.02 20.61 -12.18
N PHE A 428 0.08 21.45 -11.14
CA PHE A 428 -0.17 22.89 -11.25
C PHE A 428 0.86 23.58 -12.15
N LYS A 429 2.12 23.11 -12.16
CA LYS A 429 3.17 23.59 -13.07
C LYS A 429 2.87 23.26 -14.53
N ARG A 430 2.45 22.03 -14.83
CA ARG A 430 2.04 21.60 -16.19
C ARG A 430 0.89 22.46 -16.72
N GLN A 431 -0.05 22.84 -15.86
CA GLN A 431 -1.22 23.65 -16.23
C GLN A 431 -1.02 25.17 -16.08
N ARG A 432 0.19 25.61 -15.68
CA ARG A 432 0.55 27.04 -15.52
C ARG A 432 -0.34 27.79 -14.51
N CYS A 433 -0.78 27.13 -13.44
CA CYS A 433 -1.61 27.74 -12.39
C CYS A 433 -0.75 28.46 -11.33
N SER A 434 -0.20 29.64 -11.65
CA SER A 434 0.79 30.35 -10.81
C SER A 434 0.41 30.51 -9.33
N ARG A 435 -0.85 30.85 -9.02
CA ARG A 435 -1.32 31.04 -7.64
C ARG A 435 -1.34 29.73 -6.84
N MET A 436 -1.78 28.63 -7.46
CA MET A 436 -1.81 27.31 -6.81
C MET A 436 -0.41 26.75 -6.60
N ILE A 437 0.53 27.04 -7.51
CA ILE A 437 1.95 26.70 -7.34
C ILE A 437 2.51 27.36 -6.07
N LEU A 438 2.26 28.65 -5.85
CA LEU A 438 2.71 29.36 -4.65
C LEU A 438 2.04 28.82 -3.38
N HIS A 439 0.74 28.53 -3.45
CA HIS A 439 -0.01 27.97 -2.33
C HIS A 439 0.53 26.60 -1.92
N VAL A 440 0.67 25.65 -2.85
CA VAL A 440 1.23 24.32 -2.57
C VAL A 440 2.68 24.42 -2.08
N ALA A 441 3.49 25.30 -2.68
CA ALA A 441 4.85 25.55 -2.21
C ALA A 441 4.90 26.06 -0.76
N SER A 442 3.92 26.87 -0.34
CA SER A 442 3.83 27.32 1.06
C SER A 442 3.54 26.16 2.02
N HIS A 443 2.69 25.22 1.63
CA HIS A 443 2.43 24.01 2.40
C HIS A 443 3.66 23.09 2.47
N MET A 444 4.39 22.93 1.35
CA MET A 444 5.66 22.19 1.34
C MET A 444 6.69 22.81 2.30
N ALA A 445 6.82 24.14 2.28
CA ALA A 445 7.74 24.86 3.17
C ALA A 445 7.39 24.68 4.65
N LYS A 446 6.09 24.75 4.99
CA LYS A 446 5.59 24.48 6.35
C LYS A 446 5.90 23.05 6.78
N GLU A 447 5.75 22.08 5.89
CA GLU A 447 6.05 20.68 6.19
C GLU A 447 7.56 20.43 6.36
N TYR A 448 8.41 21.05 5.52
CA TYR A 448 9.86 21.00 5.71
C TYR A 448 10.29 21.56 7.06
N LEU A 449 9.68 22.67 7.50
CA LEU A 449 9.92 23.23 8.82
C LEU A 449 9.51 22.26 9.94
N SER A 450 8.35 21.60 9.82
CA SER A 450 7.90 20.58 10.78
C SER A 450 8.79 19.32 10.79
N SER A 451 9.38 18.95 9.65
CA SER A 451 10.28 17.79 9.52
C SER A 451 11.71 18.02 10.04
N GLY A 452 12.02 19.21 10.54
CA GLY A 452 13.36 19.56 11.02
C GLY A 452 14.35 19.98 9.93
N ASN A 453 13.87 20.39 8.74
CA ASN A 453 14.70 20.84 7.62
C ASN A 453 14.53 22.36 7.32
N PRO A 454 14.94 23.26 8.23
CA PRO A 454 14.72 24.70 8.09
C PRO A 454 15.44 25.33 6.89
N ASN A 455 16.57 24.74 6.44
CA ASN A 455 17.31 25.19 5.27
C ASN A 455 16.47 25.13 3.98
N MET A 456 15.78 24.01 3.77
CA MET A 456 14.93 23.83 2.59
C MET A 456 13.67 24.68 2.70
N ALA A 457 13.05 24.74 3.89
CA ALA A 457 11.89 25.59 4.14
C ALA A 457 12.19 27.07 3.82
N ASN A 458 13.34 27.58 4.26
CA ASN A 458 13.72 28.98 4.01
C ASN A 458 13.84 29.31 2.52
N LYS A 459 14.41 28.41 1.70
CA LYS A 459 14.50 28.59 0.23
C LYS A 459 13.12 28.74 -0.41
N PHE A 460 12.14 27.94 0.02
CA PHE A 460 10.77 28.06 -0.47
C PHE A 460 10.13 29.37 -0.02
N PHE A 461 10.25 29.73 1.27
CA PHE A 461 9.69 30.98 1.79
C PHE A 461 10.27 32.22 1.10
N ASP A 462 11.58 32.27 0.85
CA ASP A 462 12.24 33.38 0.14
C ASP A 462 11.73 33.55 -1.29
N ARG A 463 11.47 32.44 -1.99
CA ARG A 463 10.90 32.49 -3.34
C ARG A 463 9.45 32.98 -3.32
N ILE A 464 8.65 32.49 -2.38
CA ILE A 464 7.23 32.85 -2.26
C ILE A 464 7.08 34.32 -1.83
N ALA A 465 7.83 34.76 -0.82
CA ALA A 465 7.80 36.12 -0.31
C ALA A 465 8.13 37.15 -1.40
N ARG A 466 9.13 36.88 -2.25
CA ARG A 466 9.46 37.74 -3.40
C ARG A 466 8.27 37.94 -4.35
N THR A 467 7.51 36.89 -4.64
CA THR A 467 6.34 37.00 -5.51
C THR A 467 5.18 37.73 -4.83
N TYR A 468 4.90 37.42 -3.56
CA TYR A 468 3.82 38.11 -2.83
C TYR A 468 4.12 39.59 -2.54
N ARG A 469 5.39 39.99 -2.38
CA ARG A 469 5.79 41.40 -2.33
C ARG A 469 5.47 42.14 -3.63
N LYS A 470 5.77 41.52 -4.79
CA LYS A 470 5.44 42.09 -6.11
C LYS A 470 3.93 42.24 -6.32
N GLU A 471 3.16 41.26 -5.89
CA GLU A 471 1.70 41.23 -6.05
C GLU A 471 0.91 41.94 -4.93
N LYS A 472 1.58 42.43 -3.87
CA LYS A 472 1.00 43.14 -2.72
C LYS A 472 -0.02 42.34 -1.89
N TRP A 473 0.16 41.03 -1.74
CA TRP A 473 -0.69 40.17 -0.89
C TRP A 473 -0.25 40.20 0.58
N ASN A 474 -0.45 41.33 1.26
CA ASN A 474 0.08 41.59 2.60
C ASN A 474 -0.33 40.56 3.68
N VAL A 475 -1.59 40.08 3.66
CA VAL A 475 -2.08 39.10 4.64
C VAL A 475 -1.36 37.75 4.54
N VAL A 476 -1.22 37.23 3.31
CA VAL A 476 -0.56 35.94 3.08
C VAL A 476 0.96 36.09 3.24
N LEU A 477 1.53 37.21 2.80
CA LEU A 477 2.94 37.54 2.99
C LEU A 477 3.31 37.54 4.47
N ARG A 478 2.46 38.04 5.36
CA ARG A 478 2.71 38.06 6.81
C ARG A 478 2.89 36.65 7.39
N ASP A 479 2.01 35.71 7.04
CA ASP A 479 2.14 34.32 7.49
C ASP A 479 3.46 33.71 6.99
N ILE A 480 3.79 33.93 5.71
CA ILE A 480 5.06 33.47 5.12
C ILE A 480 6.28 34.07 5.82
N LEU A 481 6.30 35.39 6.08
CA LEU A 481 7.40 36.07 6.76
C LEU A 481 7.55 35.62 8.22
N THR A 482 6.43 35.36 8.91
CA THR A 482 6.45 34.82 10.27
C THR A 482 7.11 33.45 10.32
N LYS A 483 6.80 32.58 9.34
CA LYS A 483 7.43 31.25 9.22
C LYS A 483 8.88 31.33 8.73
N ALA A 484 9.20 32.26 7.83
CA ALA A 484 10.57 32.54 7.40
C ALA A 484 11.44 33.02 8.57
N LEU A 485 10.90 33.88 9.44
CA LEU A 485 11.56 34.34 10.66
C LEU A 485 11.86 33.17 11.62
N GLN A 486 10.91 32.24 11.80
CA GLN A 486 11.15 31.00 12.56
C GLN A 486 12.31 30.17 11.97
N CYS A 487 12.37 30.05 10.64
CA CYS A 487 13.48 29.37 9.96
C CYS A 487 14.80 30.11 10.15
N ALA A 488 14.82 31.44 10.00
CA ALA A 488 16.01 32.27 10.13
C ALA A 488 16.59 32.21 11.55
N ARG A 489 15.74 32.15 12.58
CA ARG A 489 16.14 31.93 13.97
C ARG A 489 16.75 30.55 14.18
N ALA A 490 16.08 29.50 13.69
CA ALA A 490 16.61 28.14 13.79
C ALA A 490 17.96 27.96 13.05
N LEU A 491 18.25 28.80 12.05
CA LEU A 491 19.49 28.80 11.27
C LEU A 491 20.52 29.84 11.74
N ASN A 492 20.26 30.59 12.82
CA ASN A 492 21.12 31.68 13.34
C ASN A 492 21.48 32.75 12.29
N ARG A 493 20.56 33.09 11.37
CA ARG A 493 20.76 34.14 10.35
C ARG A 493 20.20 35.49 10.83
N SER A 494 20.97 36.20 11.65
CA SER A 494 20.56 37.46 12.30
C SER A 494 20.15 38.57 11.32
N SER A 495 20.88 38.75 10.22
CA SER A 495 20.57 39.77 9.18
C SER A 495 19.19 39.56 8.54
N ASN A 496 18.89 38.33 8.10
CA ASN A 496 17.59 38.00 7.51
C ASN A 496 16.47 38.09 8.55
N ALA A 497 16.74 37.65 9.79
CA ALA A 497 15.78 37.75 10.89
C ALA A 497 15.41 39.21 11.22
N ALA A 498 16.39 40.12 11.23
CA ALA A 498 16.16 41.54 11.43
C ALA A 498 15.32 42.13 10.27
N SER A 499 15.66 41.80 9.02
CA SER A 499 14.92 42.26 7.85
C SER A 499 13.46 41.79 7.85
N TYR A 500 13.18 40.51 8.11
CA TYR A 500 11.82 40.01 8.18
C TYR A 500 11.03 40.62 9.35
N THR A 501 11.68 40.84 10.50
CA THR A 501 11.04 41.45 11.68
C THR A 501 10.66 42.91 11.41
N LEU A 502 11.54 43.70 10.79
CA LEU A 502 11.26 45.06 10.37
C LEU A 502 10.09 45.12 9.38
N GLU A 503 10.07 44.20 8.40
CA GLU A 503 8.98 44.13 7.42
C GLU A 503 7.63 43.76 8.08
N LEU A 504 7.63 42.86 9.06
CA LEU A 504 6.45 42.50 9.85
C LEU A 504 5.95 43.65 10.74
N LEU A 505 6.83 44.53 11.21
CA LEU A 505 6.49 45.71 12.01
C LEU A 505 5.86 46.85 11.20
N SER A 506 5.97 46.82 9.87
CA SER A 506 5.41 47.86 9.00
C SER A 506 3.89 48.03 9.21
N ALA A 507 3.39 49.27 9.01
CA ALA A 507 1.99 49.62 9.22
C ALA A 507 1.01 48.83 8.33
N GLN A 508 1.49 48.36 7.17
CA GLN A 508 0.71 47.55 6.23
C GLN A 508 0.58 46.07 6.66
N MET A 509 1.41 45.64 7.61
CA MET A 509 1.60 44.23 7.98
C MET A 509 1.28 43.93 9.45
N SER A 510 1.00 44.90 10.30
CA SER A 510 0.81 44.66 11.74
C SER A 510 -0.63 44.90 12.17
N SER A 511 -1.30 43.86 12.69
CA SER A 511 -2.73 43.89 13.05
C SER A 511 -3.02 44.09 14.55
N SER A 512 -2.11 43.73 15.47
CA SER A 512 -2.36 43.88 16.91
C SER A 512 -1.24 44.62 17.66
N PRO A 513 -1.57 45.46 18.66
CA PRO A 513 -0.57 46.15 19.51
C PRO A 513 0.35 45.20 20.28
N SER A 514 -0.16 44.02 20.65
CA SER A 514 0.56 42.98 21.40
C SER A 514 1.63 42.29 20.54
N GLU A 515 1.30 41.98 19.28
CA GLU A 515 2.26 41.43 18.33
C GLU A 515 3.36 42.43 17.98
N ARG A 516 3.04 43.73 17.87
CA ARG A 516 4.05 44.78 17.67
C ARG A 516 5.04 44.85 18.84
N LYS A 517 4.57 44.76 20.09
CA LYS A 517 5.46 44.71 21.27
C LYS A 517 6.35 43.46 21.26
N ARG A 518 5.81 42.29 20.90
CA ARG A 518 6.59 41.05 20.80
C ARG A 518 7.65 41.12 19.70
N LEU A 519 7.26 41.54 18.50
CA LEU A 519 8.17 41.71 17.36
C LEU A 519 9.22 42.80 17.60
N GLY A 520 8.87 43.86 18.34
CA GLY A 520 9.82 44.89 18.78
C GLY A 520 10.87 44.34 19.74
N LYS A 521 10.45 43.54 20.74
CA LYS A 521 11.37 42.84 21.63
C LYS A 521 12.27 41.86 20.88
N ASP A 522 11.68 41.09 19.97
CA ASP A 522 12.39 40.15 19.10
C ASP A 522 13.44 40.84 18.20
N LEU A 523 13.20 42.08 17.76
CA LEU A 523 14.15 42.89 16.98
C LEU A 523 15.32 43.38 17.85
N LEU A 524 15.02 43.81 19.08
CA LEU A 524 16.03 44.21 20.07
C LEU A 524 16.93 43.02 20.43
N GLU A 525 16.34 41.83 20.63
CA GLU A 525 17.08 40.59 20.84
C GLU A 525 17.90 40.21 19.59
N ALA A 526 17.34 40.28 18.38
CA ALA A 526 18.07 39.98 17.14
C ALA A 526 19.22 40.97 16.84
N GLY A 527 19.08 42.23 17.25
CA GLY A 527 20.13 43.25 17.20
C GLY A 527 21.19 43.10 18.31
N ALA A 528 20.85 42.43 19.42
CA ALA A 528 21.76 42.14 20.54
C ALA A 528 22.60 40.86 20.35
N ILE A 529 22.34 40.05 19.31
CA ILE A 529 23.13 38.84 18.95
C ILE A 529 24.42 39.25 18.21
N ASN A 530 25.24 40.04 18.88
CA ASN A 530 26.70 39.87 18.85
C ASN A 530 27.19 39.17 20.15
N GLN A 531 26.28 38.62 20.96
CA GLN A 531 26.61 37.74 22.09
C GLN A 531 25.82 36.42 22.01
N PRO A 532 26.42 35.27 22.39
CA PRO A 532 25.73 33.98 22.44
C PRO A 532 24.69 33.97 23.57
N PRO A 533 23.53 33.32 23.40
CA PRO A 533 22.47 33.35 24.40
C PRO A 533 22.79 32.46 25.61
N PRO A 534 22.34 32.83 26.83
CA PRO A 534 22.47 32.01 28.04
C PRO A 534 21.53 30.78 28.00
N PRO A 535 21.85 29.72 28.76
CA PRO A 535 21.07 28.50 28.77
C PRO A 535 19.77 28.68 29.58
N GLU A 536 18.73 28.00 29.10
CA GLU A 536 17.47 27.63 29.78
C GLU A 536 16.23 28.53 29.62
N ALA A 537 15.21 28.00 28.94
CA ALA A 537 13.95 27.59 29.57
C ALA A 537 13.01 26.92 28.54
N ASN A 538 12.80 25.60 28.70
CA ASN A 538 11.65 24.81 28.24
C ASN A 538 10.94 25.23 26.92
N MET A 539 11.54 24.89 25.78
CA MET A 539 10.75 24.34 24.68
C MET A 539 10.87 22.81 24.74
N LEU A 540 9.75 22.13 24.96
CA LEU A 540 9.63 20.68 24.78
C LEU A 540 9.92 20.33 23.32
N VAL A 541 11.20 20.22 22.97
CA VAL A 541 11.65 19.52 21.77
C VAL A 541 11.54 18.03 22.12
N ARG A 542 10.47 17.39 21.65
CA ARG A 542 10.42 15.92 21.66
C ARG A 542 11.60 15.40 20.85
N PRO A 543 12.26 14.30 21.27
CA PRO A 543 13.30 13.69 20.47
C PRO A 543 12.67 13.17 19.17
N LEU A 544 12.93 13.84 18.06
CA LEU A 544 12.74 13.29 16.73
C LEU A 544 14.00 12.52 16.37
N LEU A 545 13.97 11.22 16.63
CA LEU A 545 14.86 10.27 15.96
C LEU A 545 14.57 10.36 14.46
N ASN A 546 15.54 10.90 13.71
CA ASN A 546 15.94 10.44 12.38
C ASN A 546 16.96 11.42 11.77
N SER A 547 18.24 11.25 12.11
CA SER A 547 19.32 11.81 11.31
C SER A 547 19.70 10.81 10.21
N LYS A 548 19.38 11.14 8.96
CA LYS A 548 19.97 10.49 7.79
C LYS A 548 21.46 10.84 7.73
N GLY A 549 22.30 9.82 7.88
CA GLY A 549 23.73 9.82 7.52
C GLY A 549 24.10 8.38 7.19
N SER A 550 24.80 8.16 6.08
CA SER A 550 25.29 6.84 5.68
C SER A 550 26.31 6.33 6.69
N GLY A 551 25.83 5.53 7.64
CA GLY A 551 26.64 4.90 8.68
C GLY A 551 25.71 4.02 9.52
N ILE A 552 26.09 2.76 9.75
CA ILE A 552 25.29 1.83 10.53
C ILE A 552 25.38 2.27 12.00
N ALA A 553 24.26 2.73 12.56
CA ALA A 553 24.12 2.99 13.99
C ALA A 553 23.50 1.76 14.65
N VAL A 554 24.23 1.09 15.53
CA VAL A 554 23.67 0.06 16.41
C VAL A 554 23.16 0.77 17.67
N ALA A 555 21.85 0.82 17.85
CA ALA A 555 21.21 1.36 19.05
C ALA A 555 20.38 0.26 19.72
N GLY A 556 20.65 -0.01 20.99
CA GLY A 556 19.90 -0.96 21.81
C GLY A 556 20.75 -2.07 22.41
N LEU A 557 21.61 -1.74 23.37
CA LEU A 557 22.20 -2.70 24.30
C LEU A 557 21.91 -2.19 25.72
N ASP A 558 21.21 -2.99 26.51
CA ASP A 558 21.10 -2.80 27.96
C ASP A 558 22.49 -3.03 28.57
N LEU A 559 23.03 -1.99 29.22
CA LEU A 559 24.43 -1.92 29.67
C LEU A 559 24.68 -2.52 31.06
N GLU A 560 23.72 -3.22 31.66
CA GLU A 560 23.88 -3.85 32.99
C GLU A 560 24.50 -5.26 32.95
N ALA A 561 24.82 -5.82 31.76
CA ALA A 561 25.22 -7.23 31.63
C ALA A 561 26.45 -7.51 30.75
N LEU A 562 27.43 -6.59 30.65
CA LEU A 562 28.68 -6.82 29.91
C LEU A 562 29.88 -6.91 30.87
N PRO A 563 30.71 -7.99 30.83
CA PRO A 563 31.99 -8.02 31.54
C PRO A 563 33.00 -7.07 30.88
N GLU A 564 34.03 -6.68 31.65
CA GLU A 564 34.99 -5.57 31.44
C GLU A 564 35.77 -5.52 30.10
N THR A 565 35.48 -6.39 29.13
CA THR A 565 36.10 -6.37 27.80
C THR A 565 35.13 -6.83 26.72
N ALA A 566 34.80 -5.95 25.77
CA ALA A 566 33.98 -6.28 24.60
C ALA A 566 34.88 -6.55 23.38
N VAL A 567 34.77 -7.77 22.81
CA VAL A 567 35.53 -8.18 21.63
C VAL A 567 34.62 -8.18 20.40
N PHE A 568 35.02 -7.46 19.35
CA PHE A 568 34.31 -7.41 18.08
C PHE A 568 35.11 -8.16 17.01
N ILE A 569 34.48 -9.13 16.33
CA ILE A 569 35.07 -9.90 15.24
C ILE A 569 34.47 -9.41 13.92
N VAL A 570 35.33 -9.02 12.97
CA VAL A 570 34.93 -8.54 11.65
C VAL A 570 35.63 -9.39 10.56
N PRO A 571 34.91 -9.88 9.54
CA PRO A 571 35.54 -10.54 8.38
C PRO A 571 36.28 -9.51 7.52
N ALA A 572 37.53 -9.80 7.14
CA ALA A 572 38.43 -8.86 6.50
C ALA A 572 38.33 -8.87 4.97
N GLU A 573 37.98 -7.72 4.36
CA GLU A 573 38.25 -7.42 2.94
C GLU A 573 38.65 -5.93 2.75
N SER A 574 39.33 -5.31 3.72
CA SER A 574 40.02 -4.01 3.53
C SER A 574 40.99 -3.69 4.68
N ASP A 575 42.11 -3.04 4.32
CA ASP A 575 43.33 -2.94 5.14
C ASP A 575 43.43 -1.71 6.09
N ILE A 576 42.36 -0.95 6.33
CA ILE A 576 42.44 0.26 7.17
C ILE A 576 41.24 0.39 8.12
N PHE A 577 41.51 0.37 9.42
CA PHE A 577 40.52 0.56 10.49
C PHE A 577 40.86 1.79 11.32
N ILE A 578 39.93 2.75 11.43
CA ILE A 578 40.08 3.92 12.32
C ILE A 578 38.97 3.89 13.36
N CYS A 579 39.32 3.62 14.62
CA CYS A 579 38.42 3.75 15.76
C CYS A 579 38.69 5.07 16.51
N LYS A 580 37.65 5.88 16.75
CA LYS A 580 37.72 7.07 17.62
C LYS A 580 36.68 6.96 18.73
N GLY A 581 37.13 7.01 19.99
CA GLY A 581 36.28 7.06 21.18
C GLY A 581 36.48 8.36 21.96
N GLY A 582 35.38 8.98 22.41
CA GLY A 582 35.39 10.17 23.26
C GLY A 582 34.28 10.11 24.30
N PHE A 583 34.58 10.57 25.51
CA PHE A 583 33.63 10.66 26.63
C PHE A 583 32.91 12.02 26.61
N PRO A 584 31.61 12.08 26.97
CA PRO A 584 30.96 13.36 27.21
C PRO A 584 31.44 13.90 28.57
N ASN A 585 32.14 15.04 28.56
CA ASN A 585 32.52 15.88 29.71
C ASN A 585 33.82 15.59 30.49
N ARG A 586 34.97 15.43 29.81
CA ARG A 586 36.30 15.96 30.27
C ARG A 586 37.38 15.66 29.21
N PRO A 587 38.27 16.61 28.82
CA PRO A 587 39.16 16.36 27.68
C PRO A 587 40.48 15.60 27.97
N ASP A 588 41.09 15.62 29.17
CA ASP A 588 42.57 15.49 29.20
C ASP A 588 43.25 14.57 30.24
N GLN A 589 42.68 13.48 30.79
CA GLN A 589 43.43 12.65 31.78
C GLN A 589 43.34 11.11 31.71
N ASP A 590 42.74 10.51 30.69
CA ASP A 590 42.63 9.03 30.59
C ASP A 590 43.46 8.46 29.43
N GLU A 591 44.31 7.48 29.70
CA GLU A 591 45.09 6.76 28.68
C GLU A 591 44.17 5.84 27.86
N LYS A 592 44.23 5.97 26.54
CA LYS A 592 43.47 5.17 25.58
C LYS A 592 44.44 4.31 24.79
N GLU A 593 44.43 2.99 25.00
CA GLU A 593 45.16 2.05 24.16
C GLU A 593 44.18 1.23 23.32
N ALA A 594 44.32 1.35 21.99
CA ALA A 594 43.62 0.51 21.02
C ALA A 594 44.67 -0.35 20.31
N CYS A 595 44.64 -1.66 20.55
CA CYS A 595 45.52 -2.60 19.88
C CYS A 595 44.72 -3.33 18.80
N VAL A 596 45.14 -3.16 17.54
CA VAL A 596 44.57 -3.89 16.39
C VAL A 596 45.53 -5.01 16.04
N THR A 597 45.09 -6.25 16.21
CA THR A 597 45.87 -7.41 15.76
C THR A 597 45.23 -7.94 14.48
N VAL A 598 45.97 -7.84 13.37
CA VAL A 598 45.54 -8.35 12.07
C VAL A 598 46.19 -9.72 11.87
N THR A 599 45.37 -10.72 11.58
CA THR A 599 45.83 -12.02 11.08
C THR A 599 45.19 -12.23 9.71
N ASP A 600 45.79 -13.06 8.86
CA ASP A 600 45.47 -13.22 7.42
C ASP A 600 44.00 -13.55 7.08
N SER A 601 43.14 -13.77 8.08
CA SER A 601 41.70 -14.00 7.88
C SER A 601 40.77 -13.21 8.82
N LYS A 602 41.29 -12.47 9.83
CA LYS A 602 40.47 -11.77 10.84
C LYS A 602 41.19 -10.56 11.42
N ALA A 603 40.46 -9.45 11.55
CA ALA A 603 40.87 -8.29 12.34
C ALA A 603 40.21 -8.35 13.72
N ILE A 604 41.01 -8.35 14.78
CA ILE A 604 40.54 -8.27 16.16
C ILE A 604 40.92 -6.90 16.71
N VAL A 605 39.92 -6.09 17.06
CA VAL A 605 40.11 -4.78 17.69
C VAL A 605 39.89 -4.94 19.19
N LYS A 606 40.96 -4.78 19.98
CA LYS A 606 40.87 -4.70 21.45
C LYS A 606 41.00 -3.25 21.89
N LEU A 607 39.97 -2.76 22.58
CA LEU A 607 39.98 -1.47 23.27
C LEU A 607 40.13 -1.74 24.76
N GLN A 608 41.27 -1.35 25.31
CA GLN A 608 41.52 -1.44 26.75
C GLN A 608 41.49 -0.02 27.32
N ILE A 609 40.61 0.20 28.30
CA ILE A 609 40.45 1.49 28.97
C ILE A 609 40.81 1.27 30.43
N THR A 610 41.93 1.82 30.86
CA THR A 610 42.43 1.67 32.22
C THR A 610 42.12 2.96 32.99
N SER A 611 41.10 2.92 33.88
CA SER A 611 40.78 4.04 34.77
C SER A 611 41.23 3.75 36.19
N LYS A 612 41.85 4.73 36.87
CA LYS A 612 42.25 4.61 38.28
C LYS A 612 41.08 4.68 39.28
N PHE A 613 39.88 4.99 38.81
CA PHE A 613 38.67 5.10 39.64
C PHE A 613 37.49 4.38 38.99
N PRO A 614 36.55 3.82 39.78
CA PRO A 614 35.33 3.22 39.25
C PRO A 614 34.45 4.31 38.62
N VAL A 615 34.31 4.30 37.30
CA VAL A 615 33.53 5.28 36.53
C VAL A 615 32.58 4.54 35.59
N GLU A 616 31.32 4.98 35.53
CA GLU A 616 30.36 4.55 34.49
C GLU A 616 30.83 5.04 33.12
N VAL A 617 31.21 4.11 32.24
CA VAL A 617 31.64 4.43 30.88
C VAL A 617 30.43 4.41 29.94
N ALA A 618 29.94 5.58 29.56
CA ALA A 618 28.92 5.73 28.53
C ALA A 618 29.54 6.13 27.19
N PHE A 619 29.49 5.25 26.20
CA PHE A 619 29.90 5.57 24.84
C PHE A 619 28.76 6.29 24.12
N ALA A 620 28.93 7.57 23.80
CA ALA A 620 27.96 8.31 23.00
C ALA A 620 27.92 7.81 21.53
N LYS A 621 29.02 7.23 21.03
CA LYS A 621 29.14 6.68 19.67
C LYS A 621 30.40 5.82 19.51
N ILE A 622 30.28 4.65 18.90
CA ILE A 622 31.41 3.88 18.33
C ILE A 622 31.18 3.80 16.82
N VAL A 623 32.16 4.21 16.03
CA VAL A 623 32.08 4.24 14.57
C VAL A 623 33.17 3.35 14.00
N VAL A 624 32.76 2.36 13.20
CA VAL A 624 33.65 1.55 12.34
C VAL A 624 33.23 1.85 10.90
N VAL A 625 34.15 2.37 10.08
CA VAL A 625 33.86 2.81 8.71
C VAL A 625 34.42 1.77 7.74
N PHE A 626 33.60 1.32 6.79
CA PHE A 626 34.01 0.48 5.66
C PHE A 626 33.84 1.28 4.36
N GLU A 627 34.82 1.22 3.47
CA GLU A 627 34.63 1.64 2.08
C GLU A 627 34.15 0.44 1.26
N GLY A 628 32.83 0.32 1.06
CA GLY A 628 32.25 -0.62 0.10
C GLY A 628 31.21 -1.58 0.66
N GLY A 629 29.94 -1.17 0.70
CA GLY A 629 28.80 -2.09 0.80
C GLY A 629 28.48 -2.65 2.19
N VAL A 630 27.25 -3.15 2.35
CA VAL A 630 26.63 -3.55 3.62
C VAL A 630 26.79 -5.06 3.84
N LEU A 631 27.37 -5.48 4.97
CA LEU A 631 27.34 -6.87 5.46
C LEU A 631 26.91 -6.92 6.95
N PRO A 632 26.24 -8.01 7.38
CA PRO A 632 25.68 -8.13 8.72
C PRO A 632 26.73 -8.41 9.80
N LEU A 633 26.62 -7.70 10.93
CA LEU A 633 27.39 -7.93 12.16
C LEU A 633 26.74 -9.05 13.00
N SER A 634 27.56 -9.95 13.53
CA SER A 634 27.14 -11.02 14.47
C SER A 634 27.79 -10.79 15.83
N ILE A 635 26.99 -10.63 16.88
CA ILE A 635 27.45 -10.63 18.27
C ILE A 635 27.33 -12.06 18.78
N LEU A 636 28.42 -12.67 19.24
CA LEU A 636 28.36 -13.93 19.97
C LEU A 636 28.58 -13.65 21.47
N PRO A 637 27.72 -14.16 22.37
CA PRO A 637 28.03 -14.14 23.79
C PRO A 637 29.21 -15.08 24.04
N GLN A 638 30.23 -14.61 24.76
CA GLN A 638 31.19 -15.54 25.35
C GLN A 638 30.49 -16.33 26.46
N SER A 639 30.51 -17.65 26.35
CA SER A 639 30.39 -18.52 27.52
C SER A 639 31.54 -18.21 28.49
N PRO A 640 31.41 -18.53 29.79
CA PRO A 640 32.55 -18.49 30.70
C PRO A 640 33.75 -19.29 30.16
#